data_AF-A0A8S0S3G3-F1
#
_entry.id   AF-A0A8S0S3G3-F1
#
_cell.length_a   1.000
_cell.length_b   1.000
_cell.length_c   1.000
_cell.angle_alpha   90.00
_cell.angle_beta   90.00
_cell.angle_gamma   90.00
#
_symmetry.space_group_name_H-M   'P 1'
#
loop_
_entity.id
_entity.type
_entity.pdbx_description
1 polymer ?
#
loop_
_entity_poly.entity_id
_entity_poly.type
_entity_poly.pdbx_seq_one_letter_code
_entity_poly.pdbx_strand_id
1 'polypeptide(L)'
;MPRTMFLCTKNGSLLELKGVDPPSWDNHGRPPGANVAAIVDAATIRAGVLFTVSAAGDLYEYDQTSKPPWKKHIRREQSREDTFLAPFRGCSLHGLIGAHSVSLFLLTKGGELVERRLHQRKWKWVVHGNPKGHLLSSITCISQDEYNENSNSLFLTTAAGSIFEYQIPKYSDQEAKENWANHMHPPNGKAARGIAGLHLQVGRMIFPLDDGRLAELHLLGLGGENLGPNSQVYTRRKQSYKYVWSVLDAPETEGWNAEYCAEDRGPSNCIIGTKDELNGVANTRSSSRRRKDVNPQQNYLSVGAPDNSMSAISMEEYNIPDNWIKNFRLRLMQGGKSFFLITDSGLTFEYLNTENVWFWLRHEHPTAMKGALGTYNGSIFLVDENGSLLIRERNSTDLTWINCTAMRKGKQVVGGPPWDNVPGRAPKAKAEDAIFFVSKTGRLLQFSVALRKFKWKDCKNPPNTKIAYIVDQEGFRENIVFIIGRNNRLYQYNKVTELWHEHYQSQHLVLSRSPGTATRSSSVSLKGSIFMLSDEGGLVEYQWNPYDGWNWIEHGTPCTNVTLVGSPGPCFGGTELFLIGSDGNVYLRYFDQRTWKWRDCGFPYLGNKIDNNERQVEEKSRDEEICIDKDFDASFEKVEENLQATNKNCDLKVASTRPIPFNEDSVIFELRDGRLAEIRRIGDKNWEWMRTIGTPTSLCMANFWTSLAS
;
A
#
# COMPACT_ATOMS: atom_id res chain seq x y z
N MET A 1 -38.87 7.80 -8.07
CA MET A 1 -38.42 9.10 -8.61
C MET A 1 -37.00 8.93 -9.13
N PRO A 2 -36.69 9.26 -10.40
CA PRO A 2 -35.30 9.26 -10.86
C PRO A 2 -34.53 10.29 -10.01
N ARG A 3 -33.46 9.84 -9.35
CA ARG A 3 -32.57 10.74 -8.59
C ARG A 3 -31.78 11.55 -9.61
N THR A 4 -32.12 12.81 -9.78
CA THR A 4 -31.34 13.75 -10.60
C THR A 4 -30.07 14.15 -9.86
N MET A 5 -28.95 14.20 -10.58
CA MET A 5 -27.65 14.57 -10.01
C MET A 5 -27.31 15.99 -10.45
N PHE A 6 -27.01 16.85 -9.48
CA PHE A 6 -26.57 18.22 -9.72
C PHE A 6 -25.11 18.39 -9.32
N LEU A 7 -24.35 19.12 -10.14
CA LEU A 7 -22.93 19.38 -9.90
C LEU A 7 -22.62 20.86 -10.05
N CYS A 8 -21.62 21.32 -9.30
CA CYS A 8 -21.00 22.62 -9.51
C CYS A 8 -19.69 22.44 -10.28
N THR A 9 -19.45 23.27 -11.28
CA THR A 9 -18.21 23.27 -12.06
C THR A 9 -17.14 24.14 -11.40
N LYS A 10 -15.87 23.94 -11.76
CA LYS A 10 -14.76 24.81 -11.31
C LYS A 10 -14.95 26.28 -11.69
N ASN A 11 -15.69 26.56 -12.76
CA ASN A 11 -16.00 27.92 -13.18
C ASN A 11 -17.22 28.52 -12.45
N GLY A 12 -17.90 27.77 -11.58
CA GLY A 12 -18.99 28.26 -10.73
C GLY A 12 -20.39 28.18 -11.32
N SER A 13 -20.62 27.31 -12.32
CA SER A 13 -21.93 27.05 -12.92
C SER A 13 -22.60 25.80 -12.34
N LEU A 14 -23.94 25.77 -12.38
CA LEU A 14 -24.77 24.64 -11.98
C LEU A 14 -25.09 23.76 -13.19
N LEU A 15 -24.78 22.46 -13.09
CA LEU A 15 -25.10 21.45 -14.10
C LEU A 15 -26.05 20.39 -13.52
N GLU A 16 -26.89 19.83 -14.38
CA GLU A 16 -27.76 18.69 -14.08
C GLU A 16 -27.48 17.55 -15.06
N LEU A 17 -27.34 16.33 -14.54
CA LEU A 17 -27.26 15.11 -15.34
C LEU A 17 -28.67 14.53 -15.54
N LYS A 18 -29.16 14.53 -16.78
CA LYS A 18 -30.51 14.04 -17.14
C LYS A 18 -30.54 12.57 -17.57
N GLY A 19 -29.46 12.09 -18.18
CA GLY A 19 -29.32 10.70 -18.63
C GLY A 19 -27.90 10.22 -18.41
N VAL A 20 -27.75 8.95 -18.08
CA VAL A 20 -26.43 8.34 -17.80
C VAL A 20 -25.86 7.65 -19.04
N ASP A 21 -26.72 7.20 -19.97
CA ASP A 21 -26.30 6.55 -21.22
C ASP A 21 -27.27 6.83 -22.39
N PRO A 22 -26.92 7.70 -23.36
CA PRO A 22 -25.73 8.55 -23.36
C PRO A 22 -25.82 9.66 -22.28
N PRO A 23 -24.69 10.13 -21.75
CA PRO A 23 -24.68 11.21 -20.78
C PRO A 23 -25.25 12.50 -21.38
N SER A 24 -26.36 13.00 -20.83
CA SER A 24 -26.98 14.26 -21.23
C SER A 24 -26.94 15.27 -20.10
N TRP A 25 -26.47 16.48 -20.41
CA TRP A 25 -26.17 17.52 -19.44
C TRP A 25 -26.94 18.79 -19.74
N ASP A 26 -27.63 19.32 -18.73
CA ASP A 26 -28.24 20.64 -18.78
C ASP A 26 -27.41 21.63 -17.96
N ASN A 27 -27.17 22.81 -18.54
CA ASN A 27 -26.47 23.90 -17.88
C ASN A 27 -27.45 24.98 -17.42
N HIS A 28 -27.59 25.09 -16.10
CA HIS A 28 -28.49 26.03 -15.44
C HIS A 28 -27.84 27.40 -15.14
N GLY A 29 -26.60 27.59 -15.60
CA GLY A 29 -25.89 28.86 -15.52
C GLY A 29 -25.41 29.19 -14.09
N ARG A 30 -25.41 30.49 -13.76
CA ARG A 30 -24.92 31.02 -12.48
C ARG A 30 -25.93 31.98 -11.85
N PRO A 31 -25.94 32.12 -10.52
CA PRO A 31 -26.69 33.18 -9.86
C PRO A 31 -26.18 34.57 -10.32
N PRO A 32 -27.06 35.58 -10.42
CA PRO A 32 -26.69 36.93 -10.86
C PRO A 32 -25.54 37.52 -10.03
N GLY A 33 -24.41 37.82 -10.67
CA GLY A 33 -23.24 38.43 -10.02
C GLY A 33 -22.48 37.50 -9.06
N ALA A 34 -22.76 36.20 -9.06
CA ALA A 34 -22.16 35.24 -8.14
C ALA A 34 -21.83 33.91 -8.81
N ASN A 35 -21.08 33.06 -8.11
CA ASN A 35 -20.74 31.70 -8.54
C ASN A 35 -21.42 30.69 -7.61
N VAL A 36 -21.69 29.48 -8.09
CA VAL A 36 -22.11 28.34 -7.26
C VAL A 36 -20.85 27.69 -6.68
N ALA A 37 -20.64 27.85 -5.37
CA ALA A 37 -19.50 27.25 -4.67
C ALA A 37 -19.86 25.91 -3.98
N ALA A 38 -21.09 25.80 -3.47
CA ALA A 38 -21.62 24.57 -2.90
C ALA A 38 -23.12 24.44 -3.15
N ILE A 39 -23.58 23.21 -3.34
CA ILE A 39 -25.00 22.86 -3.34
C ILE A 39 -25.33 22.41 -1.92
N VAL A 40 -26.24 23.14 -1.28
CA VAL A 40 -26.61 22.94 0.13
C VAL A 40 -27.75 21.95 0.26
N ASP A 41 -28.76 22.10 -0.61
CA ASP A 41 -29.97 21.27 -0.65
C ASP A 41 -30.36 21.05 -2.12
N ALA A 42 -30.68 19.81 -2.47
CA ALA A 42 -31.10 19.44 -3.83
C ALA A 42 -32.46 18.75 -3.76
N ALA A 43 -33.52 19.53 -3.86
CA ALA A 43 -34.91 19.08 -3.89
C ALA A 43 -35.46 18.42 -2.61
N THR A 44 -34.74 18.48 -1.49
CA THR A 44 -35.20 17.94 -0.21
C THR A 44 -36.19 18.88 0.49
N ILE A 45 -36.04 20.19 0.34
CA ILE A 45 -36.97 21.20 0.88
C ILE A 45 -38.25 21.31 0.04
N ARG A 46 -38.09 21.32 -1.30
CA ARG A 46 -39.18 21.39 -2.26
C ARG A 46 -38.73 20.71 -3.55
N ALA A 47 -39.54 19.79 -4.07
CA ALA A 47 -39.24 19.12 -5.33
C ALA A 47 -38.98 20.15 -6.45
N GLY A 48 -37.92 19.95 -7.22
CA GLY A 48 -37.52 20.84 -8.32
C GLY A 48 -36.80 22.13 -7.93
N VAL A 49 -36.48 22.31 -6.64
CA VAL A 49 -35.79 23.52 -6.15
C VAL A 49 -34.48 23.20 -5.48
N LEU A 50 -33.47 24.03 -5.76
CA LEU A 50 -32.13 23.89 -5.22
C LEU A 50 -31.73 25.09 -4.39
N PHE A 51 -30.99 24.83 -3.31
CA PHE A 51 -30.33 25.88 -2.53
C PHE A 51 -28.82 25.78 -2.71
N THR A 52 -28.20 26.91 -3.03
CA THR A 52 -26.76 27.01 -3.28
C THR A 52 -26.14 28.12 -2.46
N VAL A 53 -24.87 27.95 -2.10
CA VAL A 53 -24.07 29.00 -1.46
C VAL A 53 -22.98 29.43 -2.43
N SER A 54 -22.80 30.74 -2.53
CA SER A 54 -21.75 31.33 -3.34
C SER A 54 -20.42 31.43 -2.59
N ALA A 55 -19.32 31.64 -3.32
CA ALA A 55 -17.99 31.83 -2.70
C ALA A 55 -17.96 33.06 -1.76
N ALA A 56 -18.77 34.08 -2.06
CA ALA A 56 -18.97 35.24 -1.20
C ALA A 56 -19.70 34.91 0.11
N GLY A 57 -20.46 33.81 0.15
CA GLY A 57 -21.24 33.36 1.31
C GLY A 57 -22.71 33.76 1.28
N ASP A 58 -23.23 34.13 0.10
CA ASP A 58 -24.66 34.37 -0.10
C ASP A 58 -25.42 33.08 -0.43
N LEU A 59 -26.65 32.96 0.10
CA LEU A 59 -27.59 31.87 -0.19
C LEU A 59 -28.51 32.24 -1.37
N TYR A 60 -28.60 31.34 -2.36
CA TYR A 60 -29.49 31.45 -3.51
C TYR A 60 -30.43 30.24 -3.60
N GLU A 61 -31.68 30.50 -3.95
CA GLU A 61 -32.69 29.53 -4.38
C GLU A 61 -32.71 29.51 -5.91
N TYR A 62 -32.61 28.32 -6.51
CA TYR A 62 -32.79 28.08 -7.94
C TYR A 62 -34.07 27.28 -8.17
N ASP A 63 -34.96 27.83 -8.99
CA ASP A 63 -36.22 27.20 -9.38
C ASP A 63 -36.43 27.44 -10.88
N GLN A 64 -36.32 26.38 -11.67
CA GLN A 64 -36.45 26.42 -13.13
C GLN A 64 -37.82 26.94 -13.59
N THR A 65 -38.86 26.80 -12.76
CA THR A 65 -40.22 27.25 -13.08
C THR A 65 -40.44 28.74 -12.81
N SER A 66 -39.54 29.37 -12.06
CA SER A 66 -39.65 30.77 -11.67
C SER A 66 -38.97 31.74 -12.66
N LYS A 67 -39.47 32.97 -12.74
CA LYS A 67 -38.89 34.05 -13.56
C LYS A 67 -38.70 35.30 -12.69
N PRO A 68 -37.46 35.70 -12.34
CA PRO A 68 -36.18 35.07 -12.69
C PRO A 68 -35.95 33.73 -11.97
N PRO A 69 -35.17 32.79 -12.55
CA PRO A 69 -34.96 31.45 -11.99
C PRO A 69 -34.08 31.42 -10.73
N TRP A 70 -33.33 32.50 -10.49
CA TRP A 70 -32.45 32.64 -9.32
C TRP A 70 -33.00 33.70 -8.37
N LYS A 71 -33.08 33.35 -7.09
CA LYS A 71 -33.56 34.24 -6.02
C LYS A 71 -32.57 34.28 -4.86
N LYS A 72 -32.10 35.49 -4.51
CA LYS A 72 -31.18 35.70 -3.38
C LYS A 72 -31.94 35.74 -2.05
N HIS A 73 -31.47 35.01 -1.05
CA HIS A 73 -32.03 35.05 0.31
C HIS A 73 -31.29 36.11 1.14
N ILE A 74 -31.89 37.30 1.24
CA ILE A 74 -31.32 38.44 1.96
C ILE A 74 -31.45 38.24 3.47
N ARG A 75 -30.40 38.60 4.22
CA ARG A 75 -30.37 38.70 5.67
C ARG A 75 -30.26 40.20 6.01
N ARG A 76 -31.25 40.79 6.71
CA ARG A 76 -31.18 42.21 7.14
C ARG A 76 -30.18 42.35 8.32
N GLU A 77 -29.39 43.41 8.28
CA GLU A 77 -28.04 43.64 8.85
C GLU A 77 -27.83 43.55 10.38
N GLN A 78 -26.59 43.23 10.76
CA GLN A 78 -25.70 44.06 11.60
C GLN A 78 -24.22 43.72 11.28
N SER A 79 -23.34 44.70 11.45
CA SER A 79 -21.93 44.81 11.03
C SER A 79 -20.95 43.77 11.64
N ARG A 80 -21.10 42.49 11.33
CA ARG A 80 -20.08 41.46 11.65
C ARG A 80 -19.63 40.73 10.38
N GLU A 81 -18.32 40.58 10.20
CA GLU A 81 -17.73 39.75 9.15
C GLU A 81 -18.19 38.27 9.22
N ASP A 82 -18.73 37.84 10.38
CA ASP A 82 -19.25 36.50 10.64
C ASP A 82 -20.62 36.18 9.98
N THR A 83 -21.16 37.09 9.17
CA THR A 83 -22.50 36.93 8.59
C THR A 83 -22.52 36.03 7.33
N PHE A 84 -21.36 35.83 6.71
CA PHE A 84 -21.23 35.09 5.45
C PHE A 84 -21.28 33.58 5.66
N LEU A 85 -22.00 32.87 4.79
CA LEU A 85 -22.08 31.41 4.82
C LEU A 85 -20.81 30.76 4.31
N ALA A 86 -20.43 29.65 4.93
CA ALA A 86 -19.39 28.78 4.41
C ALA A 86 -19.96 27.88 3.30
N PRO A 87 -19.20 27.58 2.25
CA PRO A 87 -19.64 26.73 1.14
C PRO A 87 -19.60 25.24 1.54
N PHE A 88 -20.46 24.85 2.49
CA PHE A 88 -20.63 23.47 2.93
C PHE A 88 -22.03 22.94 2.59
N ARG A 89 -22.16 21.62 2.62
CA ARG A 89 -23.46 20.96 2.55
C ARG A 89 -24.26 21.32 3.81
N GLY A 90 -25.53 21.67 3.64
CA GLY A 90 -26.41 21.98 4.76
C GLY A 90 -27.29 20.80 5.15
N CYS A 91 -28.24 21.07 6.05
CA CYS A 91 -29.18 20.07 6.53
C CYS A 91 -30.62 20.56 6.49
N SER A 92 -31.48 19.87 5.75
CA SER A 92 -32.90 20.19 5.64
C SER A 92 -33.74 19.30 6.57
N LEU A 93 -34.61 19.89 7.37
CA LEU A 93 -35.59 19.19 8.21
C LEU A 93 -37.00 19.75 7.98
N HIS A 94 -38.00 18.88 8.03
CA HIS A 94 -39.42 19.22 7.89
C HIS A 94 -40.14 19.11 9.24
N GLY A 95 -41.21 19.88 9.43
CA GLY A 95 -42.16 19.65 10.51
C GLY A 95 -41.74 20.14 11.91
N LEU A 96 -40.58 20.79 12.07
CA LEU A 96 -40.04 21.18 13.38
C LEU A 96 -40.97 22.09 14.20
N ILE A 97 -41.76 22.95 13.55
CA ILE A 97 -42.68 23.92 14.17
C ILE A 97 -44.06 23.79 13.52
N GLY A 98 -44.49 22.55 13.29
CA GLY A 98 -45.77 22.20 12.66
C GLY A 98 -45.64 21.72 11.22
N ALA A 99 -46.73 21.11 10.72
CA ALA A 99 -46.78 20.32 9.47
C ALA A 99 -46.36 21.06 8.18
N HIS A 100 -46.26 22.39 8.21
CA HIS A 100 -45.88 23.23 7.06
C HIS A 100 -44.63 24.09 7.31
N SER A 101 -43.75 23.63 8.21
CA SER A 101 -42.47 24.27 8.48
C SER A 101 -41.31 23.50 7.84
N VAL A 102 -40.35 24.24 7.27
CA VAL A 102 -39.11 23.68 6.71
C VAL A 102 -37.92 24.48 7.22
N SER A 103 -36.86 23.79 7.61
CA SER A 103 -35.67 24.38 8.19
C SER A 103 -34.43 23.91 7.46
N LEU A 104 -33.63 24.86 6.98
CA LEU A 104 -32.34 24.62 6.35
C LEU A 104 -31.22 25.12 7.27
N PHE A 105 -30.50 24.19 7.87
CA PHE A 105 -29.34 24.46 8.72
C PHE A 105 -28.06 24.60 7.90
N LEU A 106 -27.26 25.59 8.24
CA LEU A 106 -26.10 26.09 7.50
C LEU A 106 -25.01 26.51 8.50
N LEU A 107 -23.76 26.56 8.03
CA LEU A 107 -22.63 27.10 8.80
C LEU A 107 -22.17 28.44 8.23
N THR A 108 -21.80 29.36 9.11
CA THR A 108 -21.08 30.60 8.73
C THR A 108 -19.59 30.32 8.51
N LYS A 109 -18.88 31.24 7.84
CA LYS A 109 -17.42 31.20 7.73
C LYS A 109 -16.72 31.28 9.09
N GLY A 110 -17.36 31.92 10.07
CA GLY A 110 -16.94 31.96 11.47
C GLY A 110 -17.31 30.70 12.28
N GLY A 111 -17.84 29.64 11.64
CA GLY A 111 -18.13 28.37 12.31
C GLY A 111 -19.30 28.43 13.30
N GLU A 112 -20.33 29.24 13.01
CA GLU A 112 -21.59 29.30 13.76
C GLU A 112 -22.72 28.57 13.02
N LEU A 113 -23.60 27.91 13.77
CA LEU A 113 -24.81 27.29 13.24
C LEU A 113 -25.91 28.33 13.05
N VAL A 114 -26.43 28.41 11.82
CA VAL A 114 -27.56 29.27 11.45
C VAL A 114 -28.62 28.47 10.72
N GLU A 115 -29.87 28.90 10.84
CA GLU A 115 -31.01 28.24 10.23
C GLU A 115 -31.78 29.23 9.36
N ARG A 116 -32.04 28.81 8.12
CA ARG A 116 -33.01 29.44 7.24
C ARG A 116 -34.34 28.71 7.37
N ARG A 117 -35.29 29.33 8.07
CA ARG A 117 -36.58 28.72 8.43
C ARG A 117 -37.72 29.28 7.57
N LEU A 118 -38.50 28.40 6.96
CA LEU A 118 -39.77 28.70 6.31
C LEU A 118 -40.91 28.29 7.24
N HIS A 119 -41.75 29.24 7.63
CA HIS A 119 -42.97 28.97 8.40
C HIS A 119 -44.11 29.84 7.88
N GLN A 120 -45.26 29.23 7.57
CA GLN A 120 -46.43 29.92 7.01
C GLN A 120 -46.09 30.84 5.82
N ARG A 121 -45.32 30.32 4.85
CA ARG A 121 -44.83 31.04 3.65
C ARG A 121 -43.91 32.24 3.91
N LYS A 122 -43.48 32.47 5.16
CA LYS A 122 -42.53 33.51 5.52
C LYS A 122 -41.19 32.90 5.89
N TRP A 123 -40.15 33.42 5.26
CA TRP A 123 -38.80 32.98 5.49
C TRP A 123 -38.11 33.84 6.58
N LYS A 124 -37.61 33.23 7.66
CA LYS A 124 -36.83 33.89 8.73
C LYS A 124 -35.42 33.30 8.87
N TRP A 125 -34.49 34.09 9.41
CA TRP A 125 -33.15 33.65 9.79
C TRP A 125 -33.12 33.48 11.31
N VAL A 126 -32.57 32.37 11.79
CA VAL A 126 -32.39 32.07 13.22
C VAL A 126 -30.92 31.73 13.43
N VAL A 127 -30.30 32.31 14.47
CA VAL A 127 -28.90 32.04 14.83
C VAL A 127 -28.89 31.14 16.05
N HIS A 128 -28.21 30.00 15.96
CA HIS A 128 -28.06 29.03 17.05
C HIS A 128 -26.68 29.14 17.72
N GLY A 129 -25.70 29.73 17.03
CA GLY A 129 -24.35 29.96 17.54
C GLY A 129 -23.47 28.70 17.48
N ASN A 130 -22.47 28.61 18.34
CA ASN A 130 -21.58 27.47 18.47
C ASN A 130 -21.34 27.12 19.95
N PRO A 131 -20.87 25.90 20.27
CA PRO A 131 -20.47 25.56 21.62
C PRO A 131 -19.28 26.43 22.06
N LYS A 132 -19.26 26.87 23.33
CA LYS A 132 -18.28 27.82 23.86
C LYS A 132 -16.84 27.43 23.49
N GLY A 133 -16.15 28.26 22.72
CA GLY A 133 -14.75 28.09 22.35
C GLY A 133 -14.47 27.13 21.18
N HIS A 134 -15.51 26.63 20.48
CA HIS A 134 -15.35 25.69 19.37
C HIS A 134 -15.99 26.21 18.08
N LEU A 135 -15.20 26.29 17.01
CA LEU A 135 -15.69 26.62 15.67
C LEU A 135 -16.23 25.35 14.98
N LEU A 136 -17.40 25.43 14.39
CA LEU A 136 -18.03 24.32 13.66
C LEU A 136 -17.49 24.27 12.22
N SER A 137 -17.30 23.06 11.69
CA SER A 137 -16.70 22.83 10.36
C SER A 137 -17.58 22.01 9.41
N SER A 138 -18.44 21.14 9.92
CA SER A 138 -19.38 20.36 9.09
C SER A 138 -20.64 19.94 9.86
N ILE A 139 -21.70 19.58 9.14
CA ILE A 139 -22.99 19.12 9.68
C ILE A 139 -23.29 17.71 9.14
N THR A 140 -23.58 16.77 10.04
CA THR A 140 -24.07 15.43 9.75
C THR A 140 -25.59 15.38 9.96
N CYS A 141 -26.32 15.16 8.87
CA CYS A 141 -27.78 15.02 8.90
C CYS A 141 -28.21 13.61 9.26
N ILE A 142 -29.21 13.50 10.14
CA ILE A 142 -29.88 12.25 10.48
C ILE A 142 -31.24 12.23 9.79
N SER A 143 -31.57 11.10 9.15
CA SER A 143 -32.91 10.88 8.59
C SER A 143 -33.91 10.66 9.72
N GLN A 144 -35.05 11.37 9.70
CA GLN A 144 -36.15 11.09 10.63
C GLN A 144 -36.79 9.75 10.24
N ASP A 145 -36.65 8.73 11.09
CA ASP A 145 -37.47 7.52 11.01
C ASP A 145 -38.79 7.76 11.77
N GLU A 146 -39.90 7.36 11.16
CA GLU A 146 -41.29 7.56 11.63
C GLU A 146 -41.56 7.05 13.06
N TYR A 147 -40.67 6.22 13.62
CA TYR A 147 -40.87 5.55 14.91
C TYR A 147 -40.32 6.29 16.12
N ASN A 148 -39.54 7.37 15.96
CA ASN A 148 -38.95 8.11 17.07
C ASN A 148 -39.38 9.57 17.06
N GLU A 149 -40.54 9.84 17.66
CA GLU A 149 -41.12 11.19 17.74
C GLU A 149 -40.22 12.23 18.45
N ASN A 150 -39.10 11.84 19.07
CA ASN A 150 -38.36 12.68 20.04
C ASN A 150 -36.88 12.99 19.77
N SER A 151 -36.28 12.68 18.63
CA SER A 151 -34.87 13.05 18.38
C SER A 151 -34.69 13.97 17.17
N ASN A 152 -34.96 15.26 17.35
CA ASN A 152 -34.53 16.30 16.40
C ASN A 152 -33.12 16.77 16.78
N SER A 153 -32.11 15.96 16.47
CA SER A 153 -30.70 16.27 16.77
C SER A 153 -29.88 16.42 15.49
N LEU A 154 -28.92 17.33 15.51
CA LEU A 154 -27.87 17.48 14.48
C LEU A 154 -26.52 17.11 15.09
N PHE A 155 -25.68 16.41 14.35
CA PHE A 155 -24.30 16.14 14.78
C PHE A 155 -23.35 17.04 13.99
N LEU A 156 -22.42 17.71 14.68
CA LEU A 156 -21.54 18.70 14.09
C LEU A 156 -20.08 18.42 14.46
N THR A 157 -19.21 18.50 13.46
CA THR A 157 -17.76 18.34 13.65
C THR A 157 -17.12 19.71 13.82
N THR A 158 -16.33 19.87 14.88
CA THR A 158 -15.59 21.10 15.16
C THR A 158 -14.27 21.17 14.40
N ALA A 159 -13.71 22.37 14.25
CA ALA A 159 -12.37 22.58 13.70
C ALA A 159 -11.24 21.96 14.56
N ALA A 160 -11.54 21.60 15.81
CA ALA A 160 -10.64 20.86 16.69
C ALA A 160 -10.77 19.32 16.55
N GLY A 161 -11.73 18.85 15.76
CA GLY A 161 -11.97 17.42 15.49
C GLY A 161 -12.89 16.71 16.50
N SER A 162 -13.55 17.43 17.40
CA SER A 162 -14.58 16.90 18.32
C SER A 162 -15.97 16.92 17.69
N ILE A 163 -16.82 15.96 18.06
CA ILE A 163 -18.22 15.87 17.64
C ILE A 163 -19.15 16.39 18.74
N PHE A 164 -20.04 17.30 18.37
CA PHE A 164 -21.11 17.80 19.22
C PHE A 164 -22.48 17.42 18.64
N GLU A 165 -23.41 17.09 19.52
CA GLU A 165 -24.83 16.95 19.20
C GLU A 165 -25.55 18.24 19.59
N TYR A 166 -26.25 18.85 18.63
CA TYR A 166 -27.15 19.97 18.85
C TYR A 166 -28.60 19.47 18.92
N GLN A 167 -29.23 19.64 20.07
CA GLN A 167 -30.63 19.27 20.29
C GLN A 167 -31.53 20.43 19.89
N ILE A 168 -32.39 20.23 18.88
CA ILE A 168 -33.27 21.27 18.36
C ILE A 168 -34.46 21.45 19.32
N PRO A 169 -34.65 22.63 19.93
CA PRO A 169 -35.76 22.88 20.84
C PRO A 169 -37.11 22.88 20.09
N LYS A 170 -38.11 22.16 20.63
CA LYS A 170 -39.46 22.03 20.04
C LYS A 170 -40.42 23.18 20.36
N TYR A 171 -40.19 23.96 21.43
CA TYR A 171 -41.05 25.07 21.86
C TYR A 171 -40.23 26.27 22.35
N SER A 172 -40.74 27.50 22.14
CA SER A 172 -40.01 28.75 22.41
C SER A 172 -39.98 29.20 23.88
N ASP A 173 -40.53 28.42 24.82
CA ASP A 173 -40.58 28.79 26.23
C ASP A 173 -39.90 27.72 27.08
N GLN A 174 -38.66 27.99 27.49
CA GLN A 174 -38.12 27.85 28.86
C GLN A 174 -36.59 27.84 28.85
N GLU A 175 -36.06 28.42 29.93
CA GLU A 175 -34.68 28.76 30.24
C GLU A 175 -33.62 27.71 29.87
N ALA A 176 -32.56 28.22 29.23
CA ALA A 176 -31.18 27.72 29.12
C ALA A 176 -30.88 26.30 29.67
N LYS A 177 -31.37 25.26 28.99
CA LYS A 177 -30.66 23.99 28.95
C LYS A 177 -29.50 24.13 27.95
N GLU A 178 -28.32 23.60 28.28
CA GLU A 178 -27.23 23.51 27.31
C GLU A 178 -27.69 22.58 26.17
N ASN A 179 -28.07 23.17 25.03
CA ASN A 179 -28.54 22.46 23.82
C ASN A 179 -27.42 21.67 23.11
N TRP A 180 -26.23 21.63 23.69
CA TRP A 180 -25.01 21.06 23.13
C TRP A 180 -24.53 19.90 23.99
N ALA A 181 -24.53 18.69 23.44
CA ALA A 181 -23.90 17.53 24.08
C ALA A 181 -22.56 17.22 23.38
N ASN A 182 -21.48 17.12 24.15
CA ASN A 182 -20.16 16.81 23.63
C ASN A 182 -19.93 15.30 23.62
N HIS A 183 -19.79 14.71 22.42
CA HIS A 183 -19.45 13.30 22.22
C HIS A 183 -17.94 13.08 22.04
N MET A 184 -17.15 14.16 22.13
CA MET A 184 -15.71 14.19 21.93
C MET A 184 -15.30 13.60 20.57
N HIS A 185 -14.07 13.13 20.47
CA HIS A 185 -13.54 12.35 19.37
C HIS A 185 -13.10 10.99 19.93
N PRO A 186 -12.88 9.96 19.10
CA PRO A 186 -12.36 8.70 19.59
C PRO A 186 -11.02 8.89 20.34
N PRO A 187 -10.68 8.04 21.32
CA PRO A 187 -9.50 8.23 22.18
C PRO A 187 -8.18 8.40 21.42
N ASN A 188 -8.08 7.79 20.24
CA ASN A 188 -6.83 7.71 19.46
C ASN A 188 -6.87 8.47 18.13
N GLY A 189 -7.86 9.34 17.89
CA GLY A 189 -7.96 10.08 16.63
C GLY A 189 -8.99 11.19 16.66
N LYS A 190 -8.76 12.24 15.86
CA LYS A 190 -9.66 13.38 15.71
C LYS A 190 -10.53 13.21 14.47
N ALA A 191 -11.79 13.61 14.54
CA ALA A 191 -12.67 13.59 13.38
C ALA A 191 -12.18 14.59 12.32
N ALA A 192 -12.27 14.20 11.05
CA ALA A 192 -11.78 14.97 9.92
C ALA A 192 -12.55 16.29 9.79
N ARG A 193 -11.79 17.39 9.74
CA ARG A 193 -12.35 18.75 9.73
C ARG A 193 -12.98 19.07 8.39
N GLY A 194 -14.17 19.68 8.41
CA GLY A 194 -14.88 20.07 7.19
C GLY A 194 -15.52 18.91 6.43
N ILE A 195 -15.45 17.69 6.95
CA ILE A 195 -16.07 16.50 6.36
C ILE A 195 -17.27 16.12 7.22
N ALA A 196 -18.44 15.99 6.60
CA ALA A 196 -19.64 15.51 7.28
C ALA A 196 -19.54 14.01 7.52
N GLY A 197 -20.05 13.56 8.67
CA GLY A 197 -20.24 12.13 8.94
C GLY A 197 -21.36 11.55 8.09
N LEU A 198 -21.48 10.23 8.12
CA LEU A 198 -22.49 9.45 7.43
C LEU A 198 -23.39 8.76 8.46
N HIS A 199 -24.69 9.00 8.38
CA HIS A 199 -25.68 8.25 9.16
C HIS A 199 -25.89 6.86 8.54
N LEU A 200 -25.68 5.79 9.31
CA LEU A 200 -25.89 4.42 8.87
C LEU A 200 -27.29 3.91 9.22
N GLN A 201 -27.63 3.99 10.50
CA GLN A 201 -28.90 3.59 11.07
C GLN A 201 -29.14 4.40 12.34
N VAL A 202 -30.38 4.40 12.86
CA VAL A 202 -30.72 5.11 14.09
C VAL A 202 -29.72 4.78 15.20
N GLY A 203 -29.04 5.81 15.69
CA GLY A 203 -28.04 5.67 16.75
C GLY A 203 -26.69 5.14 16.30
N ARG A 204 -26.38 5.04 15.00
CA ARG A 204 -25.03 4.74 14.46
C ARG A 204 -24.63 5.72 13.36
N MET A 205 -23.46 6.33 13.51
CA MET A 205 -22.89 7.27 12.55
C MET A 205 -21.41 6.96 12.35
N ILE A 206 -20.92 7.12 11.11
CA ILE A 206 -19.50 7.01 10.79
C ILE A 206 -18.92 8.39 10.54
N PHE A 207 -17.74 8.64 11.09
CA PHE A 207 -16.94 9.83 10.87
C PHE A 207 -15.56 9.43 10.33
N PRO A 208 -15.08 10.06 9.24
CA PRO A 208 -13.68 9.94 8.87
C PRO A 208 -12.80 10.63 9.92
N LEU A 209 -11.60 10.11 10.14
CA LEU A 209 -10.59 10.67 11.04
C LEU A 209 -9.49 11.39 10.25
N ASP A 210 -8.80 12.33 10.90
CA ASP A 210 -7.68 13.10 10.33
C ASP A 210 -6.51 12.20 9.84
N ASP A 211 -6.41 10.98 10.36
CA ASP A 211 -5.37 9.98 10.02
C ASP A 211 -5.79 9.01 8.90
N GLY A 212 -6.96 9.22 8.29
CA GLY A 212 -7.49 8.39 7.20
C GLY A 212 -8.30 7.18 7.68
N ARG A 213 -8.42 6.96 9.00
CA ARG A 213 -9.27 5.88 9.54
C ARG A 213 -10.75 6.26 9.58
N LEU A 214 -11.62 5.29 9.83
CA LEU A 214 -13.04 5.52 10.08
C LEU A 214 -13.35 5.29 11.56
N ALA A 215 -14.23 6.09 12.13
CA ALA A 215 -14.73 5.88 13.48
C ALA A 215 -16.25 5.86 13.48
N GLU A 216 -16.81 4.88 14.17
CA GLU A 216 -18.23 4.76 14.40
C GLU A 216 -18.60 5.33 15.77
N LEU A 217 -19.48 6.32 15.77
CA LEU A 217 -20.20 6.79 16.96
C LEU A 217 -21.53 6.06 17.03
N HIS A 218 -21.71 5.21 18.03
CA HIS A 218 -22.91 4.38 18.14
C HIS A 218 -23.47 4.28 19.56
N LEU A 219 -24.76 4.03 19.69
CA LEU A 219 -25.37 3.66 20.96
C LEU A 219 -24.81 2.31 21.44
N LEU A 220 -24.64 2.20 22.75
CA LEU A 220 -24.07 1.02 23.38
C LEU A 220 -24.90 -0.24 23.05
N GLY A 221 -24.30 -1.22 22.37
CA GLY A 221 -24.94 -2.46 21.95
C GLY A 221 -25.55 -2.49 20.54
N LEU A 222 -25.52 -1.37 19.79
CA LEU A 222 -25.98 -1.34 18.39
C LEU A 222 -24.84 -1.42 17.36
N GLY A 223 -23.63 -1.01 17.72
CA GLY A 223 -22.46 -0.94 16.82
C GLY A 223 -21.18 -1.45 17.46
N GLY A 224 -20.08 -1.34 16.72
CA GLY A 224 -18.75 -1.78 17.14
C GLY A 224 -18.00 -2.54 16.06
N GLU A 225 -16.71 -2.78 16.31
CA GLU A 225 -15.75 -3.44 15.41
C GLU A 225 -16.24 -4.79 14.83
N ASN A 226 -17.14 -5.47 15.53
CA ASN A 226 -17.64 -6.80 15.15
C ASN A 226 -19.06 -6.78 14.52
N LEU A 227 -19.67 -5.61 14.30
CA LEU A 227 -21.06 -5.48 13.84
C LEU A 227 -21.16 -4.70 12.52
N GLY A 228 -21.41 -5.41 11.42
CA GLY A 228 -21.66 -4.80 10.12
C GLY A 228 -22.91 -3.91 10.06
N PRO A 229 -23.10 -3.13 8.98
CA PRO A 229 -24.18 -2.14 8.85
C PRO A 229 -25.57 -2.77 8.74
N ASN A 230 -25.67 -4.06 8.39
CA ASN A 230 -26.95 -4.76 8.24
C ASN A 230 -27.29 -5.68 9.43
N SER A 231 -26.63 -5.53 10.59
CA SER A 231 -26.91 -6.40 11.74
C SER A 231 -28.34 -6.20 12.25
N GLN A 232 -29.20 -7.21 12.13
CA GLN A 232 -30.53 -7.20 12.74
C GLN A 232 -30.40 -7.28 14.26
N VAL A 233 -30.69 -6.18 14.95
CA VAL A 233 -30.66 -6.14 16.41
C VAL A 233 -31.99 -6.67 16.94
N TYR A 234 -32.00 -7.88 17.50
CA TYR A 234 -33.12 -8.38 18.30
C TYR A 234 -33.22 -7.59 19.60
N THR A 235 -34.05 -6.56 19.62
CA THR A 235 -34.32 -5.68 20.77
C THR A 235 -34.99 -6.45 21.90
N ARG A 236 -34.21 -6.93 22.88
CA ARG A 236 -34.73 -7.45 24.16
C ARG A 236 -34.16 -6.78 25.42
N ARG A 237 -33.33 -5.74 25.31
CA ARG A 237 -32.79 -5.02 26.48
C ARG A 237 -33.01 -3.52 26.41
N LYS A 238 -33.32 -2.93 27.57
CA LYS A 238 -33.44 -1.47 27.81
C LYS A 238 -32.23 -0.76 27.20
N GLN A 239 -32.47 0.02 26.14
CA GLN A 239 -31.43 0.76 25.43
C GLN A 239 -30.88 1.87 26.35
N SER A 240 -29.56 1.93 26.52
CA SER A 240 -28.92 3.09 27.12
C SER A 240 -28.71 4.15 26.05
N TYR A 241 -29.14 5.40 26.28
CA TYR A 241 -28.96 6.53 25.36
C TYR A 241 -27.53 7.11 25.36
N LYS A 242 -26.52 6.32 25.76
CA LYS A 242 -25.12 6.76 25.79
C LYS A 242 -24.42 6.33 24.50
N TYR A 243 -23.87 7.30 23.79
CA TYR A 243 -22.99 7.06 22.66
C TYR A 243 -21.60 6.65 23.10
N VAL A 244 -21.00 5.74 22.35
CA VAL A 244 -19.62 5.26 22.50
C VAL A 244 -18.95 5.23 21.13
N TRP A 245 -17.62 5.33 21.14
CA TRP A 245 -16.79 5.26 19.95
C TRP A 245 -16.26 3.85 19.74
N SER A 246 -16.29 3.41 18.48
CA SER A 246 -15.48 2.31 17.98
C SER A 246 -14.66 2.81 16.79
N VAL A 247 -13.39 2.47 16.72
CA VAL A 247 -12.57 2.79 15.55
C VAL A 247 -12.72 1.61 14.60
N LEU A 248 -13.24 1.88 13.40
CA LEU A 248 -13.37 0.86 12.38
C LEU A 248 -12.09 0.87 11.57
N ASP A 249 -11.47 -0.30 11.54
CA ASP A 249 -10.31 -0.45 10.71
C ASP A 249 -10.77 -0.50 9.23
N ALA A 250 -10.64 0.62 8.52
CA ALA A 250 -10.83 0.68 7.08
C ALA A 250 -9.62 0.02 6.37
N PRO A 251 -9.72 -0.33 5.07
CA PRO A 251 -8.59 -0.75 4.25
C PRO A 251 -7.31 0.03 4.56
N GLU A 252 -7.39 1.36 4.63
CA GLU A 252 -6.31 2.33 4.94
C GLU A 252 -5.63 2.12 6.31
N THR A 253 -6.24 1.39 7.22
CA THR A 253 -5.90 1.35 8.65
C THR A 253 -5.40 -0.04 9.10
N GLU A 254 -5.79 -1.09 8.37
CA GLU A 254 -5.21 -2.42 8.42
C GLU A 254 -4.02 -2.55 7.44
N GLY A 255 -3.21 -1.49 7.35
CA GLY A 255 -2.06 -1.42 6.46
C GLY A 255 -2.39 -1.12 5.00
N TRP A 256 -3.47 -0.39 4.71
CA TRP A 256 -3.88 0.00 3.34
C TRP A 256 -4.22 -1.19 2.42
N ASN A 257 -4.95 -2.15 2.97
CA ASN A 257 -5.35 -3.39 2.30
C ASN A 257 -6.57 -3.18 1.39
N ALA A 258 -6.35 -2.82 0.12
CA ALA A 258 -7.44 -2.68 -0.86
C ALA A 258 -8.18 -4.00 -1.17
N GLU A 259 -7.65 -5.15 -0.73
CA GLU A 259 -8.15 -6.48 -1.07
C GLU A 259 -9.36 -6.92 -0.23
N TYR A 260 -9.80 -6.12 0.75
CA TYR A 260 -11.10 -6.34 1.40
C TYR A 260 -12.28 -6.25 0.43
N CYS A 261 -12.07 -5.61 -0.73
CA CYS A 261 -13.08 -5.38 -1.75
C CYS A 261 -12.87 -6.14 -3.06
N ALA A 262 -12.16 -7.26 -3.03
CA ALA A 262 -12.02 -8.10 -4.21
C ALA A 262 -13.31 -8.93 -4.46
N GLU A 263 -13.68 -9.11 -5.74
CA GLU A 263 -14.91 -9.82 -6.15
C GLU A 263 -14.98 -11.25 -5.58
N ASP A 264 -13.82 -11.88 -5.40
CA ASP A 264 -13.65 -13.24 -4.88
C ASP A 264 -14.06 -13.39 -3.41
N ARG A 265 -13.95 -12.31 -2.61
CA ARG A 265 -14.38 -12.27 -1.20
C ARG A 265 -15.80 -11.73 -1.02
N GLY A 266 -16.41 -11.25 -2.10
CA GLY A 266 -17.76 -10.70 -2.13
C GLY A 266 -17.87 -9.28 -1.53
N PRO A 267 -18.91 -8.53 -1.93
CA PRO A 267 -19.06 -7.11 -1.58
C PRO A 267 -19.29 -6.85 -0.09
N SER A 268 -19.72 -7.87 0.66
CA SER A 268 -19.91 -7.78 2.11
C SER A 268 -18.57 -7.72 2.87
N ASN A 269 -17.50 -8.29 2.32
CA ASN A 269 -16.19 -8.29 2.95
C ASN A 269 -15.56 -6.88 3.05
N CYS A 270 -15.87 -5.99 2.09
CA CYS A 270 -15.49 -4.57 2.12
C CYS A 270 -15.88 -3.86 3.42
N ILE A 271 -16.97 -4.32 4.01
CA ILE A 271 -17.67 -3.65 5.09
C ILE A 271 -17.51 -4.43 6.40
N ILE A 272 -17.40 -5.76 6.32
CA ILE A 272 -17.33 -6.66 7.47
C ILE A 272 -15.87 -6.91 7.90
N GLY A 273 -14.90 -6.80 7.00
CA GLY A 273 -13.49 -7.09 7.31
C GLY A 273 -13.27 -8.55 7.73
N THR A 274 -13.95 -9.50 7.07
CA THR A 274 -13.93 -10.92 7.46
C THR A 274 -12.49 -11.46 7.44
N LYS A 275 -11.95 -11.74 8.62
CA LYS A 275 -10.59 -12.27 8.81
C LYS A 275 -10.54 -13.74 8.40
N ASP A 276 -9.38 -14.19 7.93
CA ASP A 276 -9.18 -15.60 7.58
C ASP A 276 -9.35 -16.47 8.85
N GLU A 277 -10.49 -17.17 8.96
CA GLU A 277 -10.68 -18.23 9.94
C GLU A 277 -9.83 -19.43 9.51
N LEU A 278 -8.95 -19.89 10.41
CA LEU A 278 -8.18 -21.11 10.21
C LEU A 278 -9.13 -22.31 10.23
N ASN A 279 -9.61 -22.73 9.06
CA ASN A 279 -10.23 -24.03 8.86
C ASN A 279 -9.17 -25.11 9.14
N GLY A 280 -9.13 -25.61 10.38
CA GLY A 280 -8.20 -26.68 10.75
C GLY A 280 -8.04 -27.03 12.22
N VAL A 281 -8.70 -26.35 13.17
CA VAL A 281 -8.76 -26.86 14.56
C VAL A 281 -10.17 -26.70 15.10
N ALA A 282 -10.86 -27.83 15.19
CA ALA A 282 -12.20 -27.95 15.75
C ALA A 282 -12.31 -27.32 17.15
N ASN A 283 -13.43 -26.63 17.36
CA ASN A 283 -14.11 -26.34 18.63
C ASN A 283 -13.43 -26.82 19.90
N THR A 284 -12.82 -25.89 20.64
CA THR A 284 -12.91 -25.74 22.11
C THR A 284 -11.94 -24.65 22.58
N ARG A 285 -12.24 -23.37 22.35
CA ARG A 285 -11.79 -22.32 23.27
C ARG A 285 -12.91 -21.32 23.51
N SER A 286 -13.53 -21.52 24.66
CA SER A 286 -14.51 -20.65 25.28
C SER A 286 -14.04 -19.19 25.34
N SER A 287 -15.01 -18.32 25.12
CA SER A 287 -15.25 -17.03 25.77
C SER A 287 -14.54 -16.83 27.12
N SER A 288 -13.23 -16.57 27.11
CA SER A 288 -12.50 -15.83 28.15
C SER A 288 -11.03 -15.66 27.76
N ARG A 289 -10.72 -14.58 27.03
CA ARG A 289 -9.37 -14.02 27.08
C ARG A 289 -9.43 -12.71 27.84
N ARG A 290 -8.93 -12.80 29.08
CA ARG A 290 -8.61 -11.68 29.97
C ARG A 290 -7.93 -10.57 29.16
N ARG A 291 -8.36 -9.33 29.41
CA ARG A 291 -7.64 -8.11 29.08
C ARG A 291 -6.16 -8.31 29.43
N LYS A 292 -5.33 -8.46 28.40
CA LYS A 292 -3.95 -8.00 28.50
C LYS A 292 -4.07 -6.50 28.29
N ASP A 293 -3.58 -5.72 29.25
CA ASP A 293 -3.58 -4.26 29.17
C ASP A 293 -3.19 -3.84 27.75
N VAL A 294 -4.10 -3.12 27.10
CA VAL A 294 -3.84 -2.47 25.81
C VAL A 294 -2.89 -1.33 26.13
N ASN A 295 -1.60 -1.67 26.28
CA ASN A 295 -0.56 -0.69 26.04
C ASN A 295 -0.76 -0.24 24.58
N PRO A 296 -0.93 1.08 24.33
CA PRO A 296 -1.17 1.58 23.00
C PRO A 296 0.05 1.24 22.14
N GLN A 297 -0.08 0.27 21.24
CA GLN A 297 0.87 0.10 20.15
C GLN A 297 0.70 1.33 19.26
N GLN A 298 1.50 2.36 19.53
CA GLN A 298 1.69 3.54 18.70
C GLN A 298 2.46 3.13 17.42
N ASN A 299 1.92 2.20 16.64
CA ASN A 299 2.56 1.72 15.40
C ASN A 299 2.29 2.66 14.21
N TYR A 300 1.56 3.77 14.43
CA TYR A 300 1.14 4.69 13.38
C TYR A 300 1.48 6.13 13.80
N LEU A 301 2.48 6.71 13.14
CA LEU A 301 2.79 8.13 13.28
C LEU A 301 1.85 8.93 12.39
N SER A 302 1.23 9.98 12.94
CA SER A 302 0.49 10.97 12.17
C SER A 302 1.47 11.76 11.27
N VAL A 303 1.02 12.13 10.07
CA VAL A 303 1.72 13.13 9.24
C VAL A 303 1.75 14.45 10.03
N GLY A 304 2.87 14.72 10.67
CA GLY A 304 3.08 15.93 11.43
C GLY A 304 3.03 17.17 10.54
N ALA A 305 2.30 18.19 10.99
CA ALA A 305 2.57 19.57 10.65
C ALA A 305 4.07 19.88 10.88
N PRO A 306 4.66 20.87 10.19
CA PRO A 306 6.10 21.11 10.24
C PRO A 306 6.52 21.48 11.67
N ASP A 307 7.06 20.53 12.42
CA ASP A 307 7.66 20.78 13.72
C ASP A 307 8.98 21.49 13.51
N ASN A 308 8.93 22.77 13.83
CA ASN A 308 9.99 23.74 13.72
C ASN A 308 10.94 23.60 14.93
N SER A 309 11.56 22.43 15.13
CA SER A 309 12.70 22.26 16.03
C SER A 309 13.28 20.84 15.97
N MET A 310 14.22 20.61 15.05
CA MET A 310 15.51 19.99 15.40
C MET A 310 16.46 20.09 14.19
N SER A 311 17.61 20.70 14.47
CA SER A 311 18.85 20.80 13.69
C SER A 311 18.82 20.23 12.28
N ALA A 312 18.92 21.14 11.30
CA ALA A 312 19.32 20.85 9.93
C ALA A 312 20.66 20.11 9.92
N ILE A 313 20.60 18.77 9.93
CA ILE A 313 21.70 17.96 9.42
C ILE A 313 21.66 18.19 7.91
N SER A 314 22.71 18.79 7.41
CA SER A 314 22.93 19.09 6.00
C SER A 314 22.50 17.90 5.15
N MET A 315 21.49 18.11 4.29
CA MET A 315 21.21 17.24 3.15
C MET A 315 22.41 17.35 2.19
N GLU A 316 23.50 16.68 2.53
CA GLU A 316 24.50 16.33 1.55
C GLU A 316 23.80 15.49 0.48
N GLU A 317 24.07 15.81 -0.78
CA GLU A 317 23.64 15.02 -1.93
C GLU A 317 24.31 13.64 -1.85
N TYR A 318 23.74 12.75 -1.03
CA TYR A 318 24.07 11.33 -1.08
C TYR A 318 23.57 10.81 -2.43
N ASN A 319 24.48 10.80 -3.39
CA ASN A 319 24.34 10.13 -4.66
C ASN A 319 23.96 8.66 -4.41
N ILE A 320 23.07 8.13 -5.24
CA ILE A 320 22.71 6.71 -5.20
C ILE A 320 24.03 5.94 -5.44
N PRO A 321 24.40 4.99 -4.57
CA PRO A 321 25.65 4.27 -4.74
C PRO A 321 25.72 3.62 -6.13
N ASP A 322 26.88 3.71 -6.80
CA ASP A 322 27.15 3.04 -8.09
C ASP A 322 26.94 1.51 -8.04
N ASN A 323 26.85 0.93 -6.84
CA ASN A 323 26.76 -0.50 -6.59
C ASN A 323 25.35 -1.11 -6.79
N TRP A 324 24.35 -0.31 -7.18
CA TRP A 324 22.97 -0.80 -7.35
C TRP A 324 22.82 -1.82 -8.49
N ILE A 325 23.76 -1.81 -9.44
CA ILE A 325 23.82 -2.69 -10.62
C ILE A 325 23.77 -4.17 -10.24
N LYS A 326 24.41 -4.56 -9.12
CA LYS A 326 24.48 -5.95 -8.65
C LYS A 326 23.12 -6.59 -8.38
N ASN A 327 22.08 -5.80 -8.14
CA ASN A 327 20.74 -6.32 -7.88
C ASN A 327 19.95 -6.64 -9.17
N PHE A 328 20.47 -6.25 -10.35
CA PHE A 328 19.73 -6.29 -11.62
C PHE A 328 20.53 -6.93 -12.77
N ARG A 329 21.59 -7.69 -12.46
CA ARG A 329 22.41 -8.38 -13.48
C ARG A 329 21.73 -9.62 -14.03
N LEU A 330 20.96 -10.32 -13.21
CA LEU A 330 20.22 -11.52 -13.61
C LEU A 330 18.72 -11.23 -13.60
N ARG A 331 17.99 -11.75 -14.59
CA ARG A 331 16.53 -11.64 -14.63
C ARG A 331 15.90 -12.85 -15.30
N LEU A 332 15.01 -13.54 -14.60
CA LEU A 332 14.22 -14.62 -15.17
C LEU A 332 13.25 -14.07 -16.22
N MET A 333 13.20 -14.71 -17.39
CA MET A 333 12.25 -14.36 -18.44
C MET A 333 11.10 -15.36 -18.52
N GLN A 334 11.43 -16.65 -18.56
CA GLN A 334 10.48 -17.75 -18.51
C GLN A 334 11.05 -18.89 -17.67
N GLY A 335 10.30 -19.30 -16.64
CA GLY A 335 10.67 -20.39 -15.73
C GLY A 335 11.09 -21.66 -16.48
N GLY A 336 12.26 -22.18 -16.14
CA GLY A 336 12.86 -23.37 -16.76
C GLY A 336 13.27 -23.25 -18.24
N LYS A 337 13.08 -22.08 -18.88
CA LYS A 337 13.33 -21.92 -20.32
C LYS A 337 14.29 -20.80 -20.67
N SER A 338 14.20 -19.63 -20.05
CA SER A 338 15.17 -18.56 -20.31
C SER A 338 15.31 -17.53 -19.21
N PHE A 339 16.52 -16.97 -19.13
CA PHE A 339 16.86 -15.83 -18.28
C PHE A 339 17.90 -14.95 -18.96
N PHE A 340 17.99 -13.70 -18.52
CA PHE A 340 18.95 -12.71 -19.02
C PHE A 340 20.09 -12.51 -18.02
N LEU A 341 21.27 -12.27 -18.58
CA LEU A 341 22.49 -11.88 -17.89
C LEU A 341 23.01 -10.56 -18.49
N ILE A 342 23.27 -9.59 -17.62
CA ILE A 342 23.96 -8.35 -17.95
C ILE A 342 25.33 -8.39 -17.30
N THR A 343 26.34 -8.35 -18.15
CA THR A 343 27.74 -8.41 -17.76
C THR A 343 28.23 -7.05 -17.26
N ASP A 344 29.37 -7.02 -16.57
CA ASP A 344 29.96 -5.78 -16.05
C ASP A 344 30.39 -4.80 -17.16
N SER A 345 30.62 -5.31 -18.38
CA SER A 345 30.87 -4.49 -19.58
C SER A 345 29.60 -4.00 -20.27
N GLY A 346 28.43 -4.30 -19.70
CA GLY A 346 27.12 -3.88 -20.19
C GLY A 346 26.61 -4.64 -21.41
N LEU A 347 27.22 -5.77 -21.75
CA LEU A 347 26.68 -6.70 -22.74
C LEU A 347 25.47 -7.45 -22.18
N THR A 348 24.46 -7.65 -23.01
CA THR A 348 23.22 -8.36 -22.67
C THR A 348 23.17 -9.71 -23.36
N PHE A 349 23.01 -10.77 -22.57
CA PHE A 349 22.85 -12.13 -23.03
C PHE A 349 21.53 -12.73 -22.52
N GLU A 350 20.89 -13.57 -23.33
CA GLU A 350 19.79 -14.46 -22.92
C GLU A 350 20.32 -15.89 -22.96
N TYR A 351 20.22 -16.63 -21.86
CA TYR A 351 20.40 -18.07 -21.86
C TYR A 351 19.05 -18.70 -22.16
N LEU A 352 18.91 -19.34 -23.32
CA LEU A 352 17.63 -19.80 -23.85
C LEU A 352 17.70 -21.30 -24.16
N ASN A 353 16.63 -22.01 -23.77
CA ASN A 353 16.35 -23.36 -24.22
C ASN A 353 15.35 -23.35 -25.36
N THR A 354 15.77 -23.81 -26.53
CA THR A 354 14.86 -24.17 -27.63
C THR A 354 15.13 -25.62 -28.02
N GLU A 355 14.07 -26.41 -28.15
CA GLU A 355 14.16 -27.81 -28.61
C GLU A 355 15.15 -28.67 -27.77
N ASN A 356 15.20 -28.41 -26.44
CA ASN A 356 16.11 -29.04 -25.48
C ASN A 356 17.60 -28.72 -25.67
N VAL A 357 17.94 -27.73 -26.48
CA VAL A 357 19.31 -27.22 -26.64
C VAL A 357 19.43 -25.88 -25.94
N TRP A 358 20.45 -25.75 -25.11
CA TRP A 358 20.79 -24.51 -24.41
C TRP A 358 21.87 -23.73 -25.14
N PHE A 359 21.67 -22.44 -25.32
CA PHE A 359 22.68 -21.55 -25.86
C PHE A 359 22.54 -20.12 -25.33
N TRP A 360 23.62 -19.37 -25.48
CA TRP A 360 23.67 -17.94 -25.19
C TRP A 360 23.33 -17.14 -26.45
N LEU A 361 22.27 -16.34 -26.39
CA LEU A 361 21.91 -15.38 -27.42
C LEU A 361 22.38 -13.98 -26.98
N ARG A 362 23.15 -13.29 -27.83
CA ARG A 362 23.59 -11.91 -27.56
C ARG A 362 22.58 -10.91 -28.11
N HIS A 363 22.23 -9.92 -27.30
CA HIS A 363 21.29 -8.86 -27.66
C HIS A 363 22.06 -7.55 -27.88
N GLU A 364 22.34 -7.22 -29.13
CA GLU A 364 23.06 -5.99 -29.48
C GLU A 364 22.19 -4.75 -29.26
N HIS A 365 22.79 -3.73 -28.67
CA HIS A 365 22.26 -2.38 -28.55
C HIS A 365 23.43 -1.38 -28.62
N PRO A 366 23.25 -0.18 -29.21
CA PRO A 366 24.36 0.78 -29.38
C PRO A 366 24.95 1.31 -28.07
N THR A 367 24.16 1.33 -27.00
CA THR A 367 24.61 1.71 -25.66
C THR A 367 24.70 0.50 -24.76
N ALA A 368 25.68 0.51 -23.86
CA ALA A 368 25.84 -0.53 -22.84
C ALA A 368 24.68 -0.51 -21.83
N MET A 369 24.27 -1.70 -21.39
CA MET A 369 23.19 -1.89 -20.42
C MET A 369 23.74 -1.89 -19.00
N LYS A 370 23.06 -1.20 -18.08
CA LYS A 370 23.34 -1.21 -16.64
C LYS A 370 22.58 -2.28 -15.87
N GLY A 371 21.41 -2.71 -16.34
CA GLY A 371 20.59 -3.64 -15.55
C GLY A 371 19.24 -4.00 -16.18
N ALA A 372 18.68 -5.12 -15.72
CA ALA A 372 17.38 -5.63 -16.09
C ALA A 372 16.38 -5.34 -14.97
N LEU A 373 15.55 -4.33 -15.17
CA LEU A 373 14.68 -3.77 -14.13
C LEU A 373 13.35 -4.51 -13.95
N GLY A 374 12.89 -5.28 -14.93
CA GLY A 374 11.65 -6.05 -14.79
C GLY A 374 11.25 -6.82 -16.04
N THR A 375 10.18 -7.59 -15.91
CA THR A 375 9.60 -8.37 -17.00
C THR A 375 8.09 -8.22 -17.03
N TYR A 376 7.50 -8.16 -18.22
CA TYR A 376 6.05 -8.12 -18.37
C TYR A 376 5.64 -8.70 -19.72
N ASN A 377 4.72 -9.66 -19.70
CA ASN A 377 4.12 -10.27 -20.89
C ASN A 377 5.15 -10.66 -21.99
N GLY A 378 6.25 -11.32 -21.59
CA GLY A 378 7.32 -11.74 -22.51
C GLY A 378 8.30 -10.64 -22.95
N SER A 379 8.16 -9.42 -22.45
CA SER A 379 9.09 -8.31 -22.64
C SER A 379 10.01 -8.13 -21.43
N ILE A 380 11.27 -7.81 -21.66
CA ILE A 380 12.22 -7.42 -20.62
C ILE A 380 12.47 -5.90 -20.65
N PHE A 381 12.52 -5.30 -19.47
CA PHE A 381 12.77 -3.90 -19.25
C PHE A 381 14.22 -3.72 -18.82
N LEU A 382 14.97 -2.98 -19.63
CA LEU A 382 16.40 -2.77 -19.48
C LEU A 382 16.68 -1.28 -19.30
N VAL A 383 17.78 -0.97 -18.65
CA VAL A 383 18.24 0.41 -18.49
C VAL A 383 19.67 0.52 -18.97
N ASP A 384 19.93 1.53 -19.81
CA ASP A 384 21.28 1.79 -20.31
C ASP A 384 22.12 2.64 -19.34
N GLU A 385 23.39 2.87 -19.68
CA GLU A 385 24.30 3.71 -18.90
C GLU A 385 23.79 5.14 -18.67
N ASN A 386 23.02 5.67 -19.63
CA ASN A 386 22.41 6.99 -19.57
C ASN A 386 21.17 7.03 -18.66
N GLY A 387 20.67 5.88 -18.19
CA GLY A 387 19.44 5.77 -17.42
C GLY A 387 18.17 5.75 -18.28
N SER A 388 18.29 5.48 -19.58
CA SER A 388 17.17 5.33 -20.49
C SER A 388 16.53 3.96 -20.27
N LEU A 389 15.23 3.94 -19.94
CA LEU A 389 14.43 2.72 -19.94
C LEU A 389 14.14 2.26 -21.38
N LEU A 390 14.47 1.02 -21.66
CA LEU A 390 14.29 0.34 -22.93
C LEU A 390 13.50 -0.95 -22.72
N ILE A 391 12.65 -1.31 -23.69
CA ILE A 391 12.02 -2.62 -23.75
C ILE A 391 12.71 -3.44 -24.83
N ARG A 392 13.04 -4.68 -24.50
CA ARG A 392 13.39 -5.72 -25.47
C ARG A 392 12.23 -6.72 -25.53
N GLU A 393 11.56 -6.75 -26.68
CA GLU A 393 10.35 -7.55 -26.91
C GLU A 393 10.58 -8.52 -28.06
N ARG A 394 10.11 -9.76 -27.87
CA ARG A 394 10.05 -10.80 -28.90
C ARG A 394 8.62 -10.87 -29.43
N ASN A 395 8.42 -10.42 -30.66
CA ASN A 395 7.13 -10.51 -31.36
C ASN A 395 7.26 -11.56 -32.46
N SER A 396 6.64 -12.74 -32.25
CA SER A 396 6.82 -13.93 -33.07
C SER A 396 8.30 -14.27 -33.31
N THR A 397 8.85 -13.93 -34.47
CA THR A 397 10.24 -14.15 -34.88
C THR A 397 11.13 -12.93 -34.71
N ASP A 398 10.53 -11.74 -34.64
CA ASP A 398 11.26 -10.48 -34.67
C ASP A 398 11.54 -9.97 -33.27
N LEU A 399 12.77 -9.52 -33.10
CA LEU A 399 13.27 -9.00 -31.86
C LEU A 399 13.41 -7.48 -31.99
N THR A 400 12.61 -6.72 -31.22
CA THR A 400 12.58 -5.25 -31.31
C THR A 400 13.06 -4.56 -30.04
N TRP A 401 13.59 -3.34 -30.19
CA TRP A 401 13.95 -2.45 -29.10
C TRP A 401 13.00 -1.26 -29.11
N ILE A 402 12.42 -0.93 -27.97
CA ILE A 402 11.50 0.20 -27.81
C ILE A 402 12.07 1.14 -26.75
N ASN A 403 12.30 2.40 -27.10
CA ASN A 403 12.78 3.40 -26.15
C ASN A 403 11.62 4.04 -25.39
N CYS A 404 11.42 3.62 -24.14
CA CYS A 404 10.35 4.14 -23.27
C CYS A 404 10.64 5.55 -22.75
N THR A 405 11.90 5.95 -22.70
CA THR A 405 12.32 7.27 -22.22
C THR A 405 12.03 8.35 -23.26
N ALA A 406 12.08 8.01 -24.54
CA ALA A 406 11.72 8.90 -25.64
C ALA A 406 10.20 9.19 -25.72
N MET A 407 9.37 8.43 -24.99
CA MET A 407 7.92 8.62 -24.98
C MET A 407 7.52 9.89 -24.23
N ARG A 408 6.27 10.34 -24.42
CA ARG A 408 5.73 11.53 -23.75
C ARG A 408 5.83 11.38 -22.23
N LYS A 409 6.43 12.38 -21.57
CA LYS A 409 6.75 12.40 -20.12
C LYS A 409 7.71 11.30 -19.67
N GLY A 410 8.46 10.68 -20.60
CA GLY A 410 9.53 9.76 -20.26
C GLY A 410 10.58 10.41 -19.38
N LYS A 411 11.14 9.62 -18.46
CA LYS A 411 12.12 10.04 -17.47
C LYS A 411 13.21 9.00 -17.36
N GLN A 412 14.41 9.44 -16.99
CA GLN A 412 15.52 8.55 -16.71
C GLN A 412 15.35 7.85 -15.37
N VAL A 413 15.71 6.58 -15.34
CA VAL A 413 15.56 5.66 -14.19
C VAL A 413 16.92 5.16 -13.71
N VAL A 414 16.97 4.78 -12.43
CA VAL A 414 18.17 4.28 -11.72
C VAL A 414 17.88 3.06 -10.85
N GLY A 415 16.67 2.52 -10.94
CA GLY A 415 16.24 1.39 -10.14
C GLY A 415 14.86 0.94 -10.57
N GLY A 416 14.56 -0.32 -10.27
CA GLY A 416 13.29 -0.97 -10.57
C GLY A 416 12.90 -1.92 -9.46
N PRO A 417 11.79 -2.64 -9.63
CA PRO A 417 11.32 -3.61 -8.66
C PRO A 417 12.25 -4.82 -8.62
N PRO A 418 12.35 -5.50 -7.47
CA PRO A 418 13.09 -6.74 -7.36
C PRO A 418 12.54 -7.88 -8.22
N TRP A 419 11.27 -7.81 -8.62
CA TRP A 419 10.52 -8.74 -9.49
C TRP A 419 11.00 -10.20 -9.49
N ASP A 420 10.57 -10.93 -8.46
CA ASP A 420 10.53 -12.39 -8.42
C ASP A 420 9.06 -12.80 -8.48
N ASN A 421 8.52 -13.06 -9.68
CA ASN A 421 7.23 -13.76 -9.73
C ASN A 421 7.42 -15.12 -9.07
N VAL A 422 6.39 -15.60 -8.35
CA VAL A 422 6.37 -16.99 -7.89
C VAL A 422 6.59 -17.90 -9.12
N PRO A 423 7.70 -18.66 -9.19
CA PRO A 423 7.94 -19.55 -10.32
C PRO A 423 6.72 -20.47 -10.53
N GLY A 424 6.35 -20.71 -11.79
CA GLY A 424 5.19 -21.55 -12.15
C GLY A 424 3.85 -20.82 -12.32
N ARG A 425 3.70 -19.56 -11.92
CA ARG A 425 2.48 -18.76 -12.17
C ARG A 425 2.75 -17.58 -13.09
N ALA A 426 2.23 -17.64 -14.32
CA ALA A 426 2.17 -16.47 -15.17
C ALA A 426 1.15 -15.47 -14.57
N PRO A 427 1.53 -14.22 -14.25
CA PRO A 427 0.56 -13.22 -13.84
C PRO A 427 -0.43 -13.01 -14.99
N LYS A 428 -1.73 -13.11 -14.70
CA LYS A 428 -2.78 -12.77 -15.66
C LYS A 428 -2.69 -11.27 -15.93
N ALA A 429 -2.39 -10.88 -17.16
CA ALA A 429 -2.34 -9.47 -17.55
C ALA A 429 -3.70 -8.80 -17.27
N LYS A 430 -3.72 -7.76 -16.43
CA LYS A 430 -4.90 -6.94 -16.15
C LYS A 430 -4.86 -5.68 -17.04
N ALA A 431 -6.03 -5.07 -17.24
CA ALA A 431 -6.17 -3.86 -18.07
C ALA A 431 -5.47 -2.61 -17.47
N GLU A 432 -4.97 -2.69 -16.24
CA GLU A 432 -4.41 -1.58 -15.45
C GLU A 432 -3.03 -1.89 -14.84
N ASP A 433 -2.35 -2.90 -15.39
CA ASP A 433 -0.98 -3.26 -15.00
C ASP A 433 0.01 -2.11 -15.24
N ALA A 434 0.90 -1.96 -14.27
CA ALA A 434 1.99 -0.99 -14.31
C ALA A 434 3.26 -1.57 -13.68
N ILE A 435 4.40 -1.08 -14.14
CA ILE A 435 5.71 -1.33 -13.53
C ILE A 435 6.20 -0.02 -12.93
N PHE A 436 6.80 -0.08 -11.75
CA PHE A 436 7.28 1.08 -11.04
C PHE A 436 8.80 1.20 -11.13
N PHE A 437 9.31 2.41 -11.25
CA PHE A 437 10.75 2.66 -11.35
C PHE A 437 11.15 3.80 -10.43
N VAL A 438 12.42 3.82 -10.04
CA VAL A 438 13.02 4.96 -9.33
C VAL A 438 13.69 5.87 -10.34
N SER A 439 13.30 7.14 -10.38
CA SER A 439 13.95 8.15 -11.21
C SER A 439 15.32 8.55 -10.66
N LYS A 440 16.21 9.10 -11.51
CA LYS A 440 17.48 9.72 -11.06
C LYS A 440 17.31 10.72 -9.91
N THR A 441 16.17 11.42 -9.89
CA THR A 441 15.84 12.41 -8.86
C THR A 441 15.32 11.80 -7.54
N GLY A 442 15.16 10.47 -7.45
CA GLY A 442 14.64 9.78 -6.26
C GLY A 442 13.11 9.87 -6.11
N ARG A 443 12.38 9.93 -7.23
CA ARG A 443 10.91 9.85 -7.29
C ARG A 443 10.45 8.50 -7.82
N LEU A 444 9.28 8.05 -7.38
CA LEU A 444 8.60 6.87 -7.89
C LEU A 444 7.90 7.22 -9.20
N LEU A 445 8.17 6.44 -10.24
CA LEU A 445 7.56 6.56 -11.54
C LEU A 445 6.71 5.33 -11.80
N GLN A 446 5.46 5.51 -12.17
CA GLN A 446 4.59 4.44 -12.65
C GLN A 446 4.60 4.43 -14.18
N PHE A 447 4.91 3.28 -14.76
CA PHE A 447 4.86 3.03 -16.18
C PHE A 447 3.74 2.04 -16.48
N SER A 448 2.62 2.53 -17.01
CA SER A 448 1.51 1.67 -17.44
C SER A 448 1.94 0.80 -18.62
N VAL A 449 1.77 -0.52 -18.51
CA VAL A 449 2.17 -1.49 -19.54
C VAL A 449 0.99 -2.27 -20.13
N ALA A 450 -0.16 -2.24 -19.45
CA ALA A 450 -1.36 -2.94 -19.88
C ALA A 450 -1.76 -2.62 -21.32
N LEU A 451 -2.05 -3.68 -22.09
CA LEU A 451 -2.52 -3.60 -23.47
C LEU A 451 -1.62 -2.75 -24.40
N ARG A 452 -0.31 -2.66 -24.10
CA ARG A 452 0.68 -1.81 -24.80
C ARG A 452 0.33 -0.31 -24.80
N LYS A 453 -0.51 0.16 -23.86
CA LYS A 453 -0.84 1.57 -23.69
C LYS A 453 0.18 2.26 -22.78
N PHE A 454 1.41 2.41 -23.29
CA PHE A 454 2.53 2.95 -22.53
C PHE A 454 2.29 4.39 -22.07
N LYS A 455 2.33 4.59 -20.74
CA LYS A 455 2.12 5.91 -20.14
C LYS A 455 2.94 6.07 -18.87
N TRP A 456 3.69 7.16 -18.82
CA TRP A 456 4.40 7.60 -17.62
C TRP A 456 3.51 8.43 -16.70
N LYS A 457 3.59 8.14 -15.41
CA LYS A 457 3.03 8.94 -14.32
C LYS A 457 4.11 9.11 -13.24
N ASP A 458 4.22 10.33 -12.73
CA ASP A 458 5.11 10.67 -11.63
C ASP A 458 4.32 10.57 -10.32
N CYS A 459 4.65 9.58 -9.50
CA CYS A 459 4.02 9.29 -8.21
C CYS A 459 4.70 10.07 -7.05
N LYS A 460 5.63 10.97 -7.38
CA LYS A 460 6.43 11.76 -6.44
C LYS A 460 7.24 10.84 -5.52
N ASN A 461 7.61 11.34 -4.34
CA ASN A 461 8.38 10.67 -3.31
C ASN A 461 7.67 10.92 -1.98
N PRO A 462 7.94 10.09 -0.94
CA PRO A 462 7.38 10.34 0.38
C PRO A 462 7.73 11.74 0.91
N PRO A 463 6.94 12.28 1.86
CA PRO A 463 7.29 13.51 2.54
C PRO A 463 8.70 13.42 3.13
N ASN A 464 9.49 14.49 3.00
CA ASN A 464 10.81 14.65 3.64
C ASN A 464 11.94 13.73 3.18
N THR A 465 11.73 12.80 2.24
CA THR A 465 12.80 11.91 1.77
C THR A 465 12.68 11.55 0.30
N LYS A 466 13.82 11.29 -0.35
CA LYS A 466 13.90 10.74 -1.71
C LYS A 466 13.91 9.21 -1.62
N ILE A 467 13.47 8.54 -2.67
CA ILE A 467 13.47 7.08 -2.74
C ILE A 467 14.89 6.58 -3.05
N ALA A 468 15.30 5.54 -2.31
CA ALA A 468 16.52 4.79 -2.58
C ALA A 468 16.21 3.56 -3.44
N TYR A 469 15.33 2.67 -2.96
CA TYR A 469 14.99 1.40 -3.63
C TYR A 469 13.52 1.04 -3.48
N ILE A 470 13.02 0.26 -4.44
CA ILE A 470 11.73 -0.43 -4.33
C ILE A 470 12.00 -1.77 -3.64
N VAL A 471 11.29 -2.03 -2.56
CA VAL A 471 11.39 -3.26 -1.76
C VAL A 471 10.48 -4.33 -2.29
N ASP A 472 9.25 -3.95 -2.64
CA ASP A 472 8.23 -4.80 -3.21
C ASP A 472 7.32 -3.98 -4.10
N GLN A 473 6.83 -4.58 -5.18
CA GLN A 473 5.85 -3.99 -6.07
C GLN A 473 4.70 -4.96 -6.25
N GLU A 474 3.61 -4.71 -5.53
CA GLU A 474 2.36 -5.46 -5.64
C GLU A 474 2.49 -6.98 -5.38
N GLY A 475 3.63 -7.46 -4.86
CA GLY A 475 3.88 -8.87 -4.56
C GLY A 475 3.39 -9.26 -3.18
N PHE A 476 3.55 -8.36 -2.20
CA PHE A 476 2.97 -8.52 -0.87
C PHE A 476 1.47 -8.21 -0.85
N ARG A 477 1.06 -7.11 -1.48
CA ARG A 477 -0.33 -6.62 -1.54
C ARG A 477 -0.62 -5.93 -2.86
N GLU A 478 -1.76 -6.25 -3.48
CA GLU A 478 -2.18 -5.59 -4.71
C GLU A 478 -2.29 -4.06 -4.51
N ASN A 479 -1.95 -3.29 -5.55
CA ASN A 479 -1.97 -1.83 -5.58
C ASN A 479 -1.02 -1.11 -4.59
N ILE A 480 -0.21 -1.84 -3.82
CA ILE A 480 0.76 -1.27 -2.88
C ILE A 480 2.19 -1.47 -3.38
N VAL A 481 3.00 -0.43 -3.24
CA VAL A 481 4.44 -0.47 -3.52
C VAL A 481 5.18 -0.11 -2.25
N PHE A 482 6.02 -1.01 -1.75
CA PHE A 482 6.90 -0.74 -0.61
C PHE A 482 8.25 -0.22 -1.09
N ILE A 483 8.76 0.81 -0.44
CA ILE A 483 10.03 1.44 -0.80
C ILE A 483 10.85 1.75 0.45
N ILE A 484 12.17 1.85 0.27
CA ILE A 484 13.09 2.39 1.27
C ILE A 484 13.48 3.80 0.84
N GLY A 485 13.28 4.76 1.74
CA GLY A 485 13.76 6.14 1.57
C GLY A 485 15.27 6.25 1.75
N ARG A 486 15.89 7.33 1.29
CA ARG A 486 17.32 7.60 1.52
C ARG A 486 17.69 7.82 2.99
N ASN A 487 16.67 8.05 3.82
CA ASN A 487 16.74 8.04 5.29
C ASN A 487 16.65 6.62 5.89
N ASN A 488 16.73 5.55 5.07
CA ASN A 488 16.75 4.16 5.51
C ASN A 488 15.47 3.70 6.24
N ARG A 489 14.35 4.40 5.99
CA ARG A 489 13.01 4.12 6.54
C ARG A 489 12.13 3.44 5.49
N LEU A 490 11.22 2.57 5.96
CA LEU A 490 10.22 1.91 5.13
C LEU A 490 8.99 2.80 4.91
N TYR A 491 8.63 2.97 3.64
CA TYR A 491 7.40 3.64 3.22
C TYR A 491 6.58 2.73 2.31
N GLN A 492 5.31 3.06 2.17
CA GLN A 492 4.45 2.49 1.15
C GLN A 492 3.74 3.57 0.34
N TYR A 493 3.49 3.26 -0.92
CA TYR A 493 2.69 4.06 -1.83
C TYR A 493 1.45 3.27 -2.24
N ASN A 494 0.29 3.91 -2.14
CA ASN A 494 -0.98 3.33 -2.60
C ASN A 494 -1.31 3.83 -4.01
N LYS A 495 -1.41 2.92 -4.98
CA LYS A 495 -1.69 3.23 -6.38
C LYS A 495 -3.09 3.79 -6.62
N VAL A 496 -4.07 3.44 -5.77
CA VAL A 496 -5.47 3.85 -5.86
C VAL A 496 -5.68 5.25 -5.28
N THR A 497 -5.21 5.47 -4.04
CA THR A 497 -5.40 6.76 -3.34
C THR A 497 -4.31 7.78 -3.66
N GLU A 498 -3.19 7.34 -4.25
CA GLU A 498 -1.99 8.14 -4.55
C GLU A 498 -1.30 8.72 -3.29
N LEU A 499 -1.54 8.10 -2.13
CA LEU A 499 -0.99 8.53 -0.86
C LEU A 499 0.27 7.76 -0.48
N TRP A 500 1.14 8.46 0.23
CA TRP A 500 2.35 7.93 0.84
C TRP A 500 2.12 7.72 2.33
N HIS A 501 2.65 6.62 2.86
CA HIS A 501 2.59 6.30 4.28
C HIS A 501 3.96 5.82 4.78
N GLU A 502 4.34 6.25 5.98
CA GLU A 502 5.56 5.83 6.68
C GLU A 502 5.19 4.77 7.70
N HIS A 503 5.92 3.64 7.68
CA HIS A 503 5.75 2.62 8.70
C HIS A 503 6.56 2.96 9.94
N TYR A 504 6.00 2.70 11.12
CA TYR A 504 6.77 2.80 12.34
C TYR A 504 7.96 1.85 12.28
N GLN A 505 9.15 2.40 12.52
CA GLN A 505 10.41 1.67 12.52
C GLN A 505 11.21 2.16 13.73
N SER A 506 11.78 1.22 14.49
CA SER A 506 12.65 1.57 15.62
C SER A 506 13.78 2.50 15.15
N GLN A 507 14.23 3.42 16.00
CA GLN A 507 15.39 4.27 15.69
C GLN A 507 16.69 3.47 15.54
N HIS A 508 16.77 2.30 16.18
CA HIS A 508 17.93 1.41 16.12
C HIS A 508 17.92 0.51 14.88
N LEU A 509 16.75 0.30 14.29
CA LEU A 509 16.61 -0.49 13.08
C LEU A 509 16.87 0.41 11.87
N VAL A 510 18.04 0.29 11.26
CA VAL A 510 18.40 1.00 10.02
C VAL A 510 18.40 -0.02 8.89
N LEU A 511 17.57 0.20 7.86
CA LEU A 511 17.48 -0.71 6.72
C LEU A 511 18.59 -0.44 5.71
N SER A 512 19.17 -1.49 5.15
CA SER A 512 20.09 -1.38 4.01
C SER A 512 19.36 -0.81 2.80
N ARG A 513 20.12 -0.17 1.91
CA ARG A 513 19.58 0.35 0.64
C ARG A 513 19.62 -0.74 -0.42
N SER A 514 18.78 -1.76 -0.24
CA SER A 514 18.64 -2.89 -1.17
C SER A 514 17.16 -3.26 -1.38
N PRO A 515 16.79 -3.84 -2.54
CA PRO A 515 15.49 -4.45 -2.73
C PRO A 515 15.22 -5.59 -1.72
N GLY A 516 13.95 -5.84 -1.40
CA GLY A 516 13.56 -6.93 -0.48
C GLY A 516 12.97 -8.14 -1.21
N THR A 517 12.39 -9.05 -0.42
CA THR A 517 11.62 -10.20 -0.90
C THR A 517 10.29 -10.25 -0.17
N ALA A 518 9.21 -10.01 -0.89
CA ALA A 518 7.86 -10.20 -0.38
C ALA A 518 7.41 -11.65 -0.53
N THR A 519 6.70 -12.16 0.47
CA THR A 519 6.05 -13.47 0.40
C THR A 519 4.63 -13.39 0.93
N ARG A 520 3.79 -14.19 0.30
CA ARG A 520 2.38 -14.35 0.62
C ARG A 520 1.96 -15.77 0.30
N SER A 521 1.25 -16.42 1.23
CA SER A 521 0.87 -17.83 1.06
C SER A 521 -0.12 -18.04 -0.10
N SER A 522 -0.98 -17.06 -0.38
CA SER A 522 -1.86 -17.03 -1.55
C SER A 522 -2.27 -15.59 -1.87
N SER A 523 -2.73 -15.32 -3.09
CA SER A 523 -3.28 -14.00 -3.48
C SER A 523 -4.53 -13.59 -2.70
N VAL A 524 -5.09 -14.51 -1.92
CA VAL A 524 -6.26 -14.26 -1.09
C VAL A 524 -5.83 -14.06 0.37
N SER A 525 -4.79 -14.75 0.87
CA SER A 525 -4.38 -14.72 2.28
C SER A 525 -4.02 -13.32 2.74
N LEU A 526 -4.57 -12.85 3.86
CA LEU A 526 -4.17 -11.53 4.36
C LEU A 526 -2.77 -11.54 4.97
N LYS A 527 -2.23 -12.72 5.31
CA LYS A 527 -0.92 -12.89 5.94
C LYS A 527 0.19 -12.88 4.91
N GLY A 528 1.27 -12.19 5.24
CA GLY A 528 2.49 -12.17 4.45
C GLY A 528 3.67 -11.61 5.22
N SER A 529 4.84 -11.69 4.60
CA SER A 529 6.08 -11.14 5.13
C SER A 529 6.87 -10.40 4.06
N ILE A 530 7.60 -9.35 4.47
CA ILE A 530 8.58 -8.66 3.63
C ILE A 530 9.95 -8.82 4.29
N PHE A 531 10.86 -9.51 3.62
CA PHE A 531 12.22 -9.72 4.07
C PHE A 531 13.14 -8.64 3.49
N MET A 532 13.95 -8.03 4.36
CA MET A 532 14.90 -6.96 4.04
C MET A 532 16.18 -7.19 4.84
N LEU A 533 17.27 -6.52 4.45
CA LEU A 533 18.49 -6.48 5.26
C LEU A 533 18.58 -5.16 6.01
N SER A 534 19.07 -5.22 7.25
CA SER A 534 19.58 -4.06 7.99
C SER A 534 20.90 -3.58 7.38
N ASP A 535 21.28 -2.33 7.66
CA ASP A 535 22.53 -1.73 7.17
C ASP A 535 23.77 -2.49 7.68
N GLU A 536 23.67 -3.12 8.85
CA GLU A 536 24.69 -3.99 9.45
C GLU A 536 24.73 -5.40 8.85
N GLY A 537 23.88 -5.70 7.86
CA GLY A 537 23.86 -7.00 7.18
C GLY A 537 23.10 -8.11 7.92
N GLY A 538 22.27 -7.78 8.91
CA GLY A 538 21.32 -8.72 9.53
C GLY A 538 19.99 -8.81 8.79
N LEU A 539 19.35 -9.97 8.77
CA LEU A 539 18.03 -10.19 8.18
C LEU A 539 16.91 -9.65 9.09
N VAL A 540 15.97 -8.95 8.47
CA VAL A 540 14.81 -8.36 9.13
C VAL A 540 13.54 -8.71 8.34
N GLU A 541 12.47 -9.00 9.06
CA GLU A 541 11.16 -9.32 8.51
C GLU A 541 10.13 -8.31 9.00
N TYR A 542 9.38 -7.73 8.07
CA TYR A 542 8.18 -6.95 8.37
C TYR A 542 6.95 -7.80 8.03
N GLN A 543 6.27 -8.29 9.05
CA GLN A 543 5.20 -9.28 8.93
C GLN A 543 3.84 -8.65 9.22
N TRP A 544 2.83 -9.04 8.42
CA TRP A 544 1.43 -8.72 8.73
C TRP A 544 0.66 -9.97 9.15
N ASN A 545 -0.07 -9.85 10.26
CA ASN A 545 -1.05 -10.83 10.72
C ASN A 545 -2.39 -10.13 11.03
N PRO A 546 -3.56 -10.60 10.54
CA PRO A 546 -4.87 -10.02 10.88
C PRO A 546 -5.20 -9.93 12.38
N TYR A 547 -4.52 -10.74 13.21
CA TYR A 547 -4.74 -10.77 14.66
C TYR A 547 -3.81 -9.80 15.42
N ASP A 548 -2.57 -9.64 14.96
CA ASP A 548 -1.52 -8.92 15.69
C ASP A 548 -1.08 -7.63 14.98
N GLY A 549 -1.60 -7.37 13.78
CA GLY A 549 -1.21 -6.26 12.92
C GLY A 549 0.18 -6.42 12.31
N TRP A 550 0.82 -5.28 12.05
CA TRP A 550 2.20 -5.22 11.59
C TRP A 550 3.17 -5.46 12.75
N ASN A 551 4.17 -6.30 12.50
CA ASN A 551 5.23 -6.59 13.46
C ASN A 551 6.60 -6.66 12.78
N TRP A 552 7.61 -6.12 13.46
CA TRP A 552 9.01 -6.27 13.07
C TRP A 552 9.64 -7.47 13.77
N ILE A 553 10.39 -8.27 13.02
CA ILE A 553 11.11 -9.44 13.51
C ILE A 553 12.55 -9.34 13.03
N GLU A 554 13.50 -9.28 13.96
CA GLU A 554 14.94 -9.31 13.65
C GLU A 554 15.43 -10.77 13.71
N HIS A 555 15.85 -11.31 12.57
CA HIS A 555 16.40 -12.67 12.47
C HIS A 555 17.91 -12.71 12.71
N GLY A 556 18.59 -11.57 12.59
CA GLY A 556 20.04 -11.47 12.72
C GLY A 556 20.78 -12.09 11.54
N THR A 557 21.99 -12.59 11.79
CA THR A 557 22.85 -13.24 10.81
C THR A 557 22.91 -14.76 11.04
N PRO A 558 23.33 -15.55 10.04
CA PRO A 558 23.51 -16.99 10.22
C PRO A 558 24.59 -17.33 11.26
N CYS A 559 25.71 -16.60 11.24
CA CYS A 559 26.84 -16.77 12.17
C CYS A 559 27.40 -15.40 12.58
N THR A 560 28.06 -15.33 13.74
CA THR A 560 28.52 -14.06 14.36
C THR A 560 29.50 -13.26 13.49
N ASN A 561 30.34 -13.93 12.70
CA ASN A 561 31.35 -13.30 11.85
C ASN A 561 30.91 -13.13 10.38
N VAL A 562 29.66 -13.45 10.06
CA VAL A 562 29.13 -13.42 8.69
C VAL A 562 28.02 -12.39 8.62
N THR A 563 28.19 -11.37 7.79
CA THR A 563 27.13 -10.42 7.45
C THR A 563 26.48 -10.85 6.15
N LEU A 564 25.17 -10.68 6.03
CA LEU A 564 24.46 -10.96 4.77
C LEU A 564 24.74 -9.84 3.77
N VAL A 565 25.04 -10.21 2.53
CA VAL A 565 25.41 -9.29 1.45
C VAL A 565 24.48 -9.48 0.24
N GLY A 566 24.28 -8.39 -0.52
CA GLY A 566 23.34 -8.38 -1.65
C GLY A 566 21.88 -8.24 -1.20
N SER A 567 20.95 -8.35 -2.13
CA SER A 567 19.51 -8.37 -1.78
C SER A 567 19.08 -9.76 -1.32
N PRO A 568 18.07 -9.88 -0.43
CA PRO A 568 17.41 -11.16 -0.16
C PRO A 568 16.97 -11.84 -1.46
N GLY A 569 17.21 -13.15 -1.55
CA GLY A 569 16.89 -13.97 -2.72
C GLY A 569 15.42 -14.37 -2.78
N PRO A 570 15.07 -15.32 -3.68
CA PRO A 570 13.72 -15.84 -3.78
C PRO A 570 13.31 -16.59 -2.50
N CYS A 571 12.01 -16.52 -2.18
CA CYS A 571 11.41 -17.25 -1.07
C CYS A 571 10.44 -18.33 -1.59
N PHE A 572 10.68 -19.59 -1.24
CA PHE A 572 9.87 -20.73 -1.65
C PHE A 572 8.87 -21.10 -0.55
N GLY A 573 7.61 -21.34 -0.95
CA GLY A 573 6.54 -21.75 -0.02
C GLY A 573 6.28 -20.77 1.13
N GLY A 574 6.81 -19.54 1.04
CA GLY A 574 6.80 -18.55 2.11
C GLY A 574 7.52 -18.93 3.40
N THR A 575 8.38 -19.94 3.33
CA THR A 575 9.04 -20.51 4.51
C THR A 575 10.52 -20.79 4.29
N GLU A 576 11.02 -20.71 3.07
CA GLU A 576 12.43 -20.97 2.73
C GLU A 576 13.00 -19.78 1.96
N LEU A 577 13.97 -19.07 2.51
CA LEU A 577 14.57 -17.85 1.94
C LEU A 577 16.08 -18.04 1.75
N PHE A 578 16.56 -17.79 0.53
CA PHE A 578 17.98 -17.84 0.20
C PHE A 578 18.68 -16.50 0.39
N LEU A 579 19.84 -16.54 1.02
CA LEU A 579 20.67 -15.38 1.37
C LEU A 579 22.14 -15.68 1.09
N ILE A 580 22.93 -14.64 0.90
CA ILE A 580 24.37 -14.76 0.58
C ILE A 580 25.15 -14.13 1.72
N GLY A 581 26.15 -14.84 2.25
CA GLY A 581 27.05 -14.32 3.29
C GLY A 581 28.25 -13.58 2.69
N SER A 582 28.88 -12.72 3.50
CA SER A 582 30.12 -12.01 3.16
C SER A 582 31.29 -12.96 2.88
N ASP A 583 31.25 -14.16 3.45
CA ASP A 583 32.16 -15.28 3.21
C ASP A 583 32.03 -15.89 1.81
N GLY A 584 30.92 -15.62 1.10
CA GLY A 584 30.62 -16.20 -0.20
C GLY A 584 29.83 -17.50 -0.15
N ASN A 585 29.35 -17.92 1.03
CA ASN A 585 28.46 -19.06 1.20
C ASN A 585 27.00 -18.66 0.96
N VAL A 586 26.19 -19.63 0.56
CA VAL A 586 24.73 -19.51 0.48
C VAL A 586 24.13 -20.03 1.77
N TYR A 587 23.26 -19.23 2.38
CA TYR A 587 22.52 -19.59 3.57
C TYR A 587 21.03 -19.71 3.26
N LEU A 588 20.40 -20.74 3.81
CA LEU A 588 18.97 -20.92 3.77
C LEU A 588 18.37 -20.58 5.14
N ARG A 589 17.50 -19.57 5.18
CA ARG A 589 16.64 -19.27 6.32
C ARG A 589 15.33 -20.00 6.13
N TYR A 590 15.02 -20.98 6.98
CA TYR A 590 13.81 -21.80 6.80
C TYR A 590 12.96 -21.91 8.07
N PHE A 591 11.65 -22.02 7.89
CA PHE A 591 10.69 -22.16 8.98
C PHE A 591 10.35 -23.63 9.20
N ASP A 592 10.78 -24.18 10.34
CA ASP A 592 10.55 -25.58 10.71
C ASP A 592 10.00 -25.68 12.12
N GLN A 593 8.97 -26.50 12.32
CA GLN A 593 8.33 -26.75 13.62
C GLN A 593 8.01 -25.48 14.44
N ARG A 594 7.52 -24.41 13.78
CA ARG A 594 7.18 -23.09 14.37
C ARG A 594 8.38 -22.22 14.76
N THR A 595 9.58 -22.60 14.37
CA THR A 595 10.80 -21.84 14.64
C THR A 595 11.58 -21.61 13.37
N TRP A 596 12.18 -20.44 13.27
CA TRP A 596 13.05 -20.15 12.15
C TRP A 596 14.47 -20.67 12.43
N LYS A 597 15.03 -21.44 11.50
CA LYS A 597 16.37 -22.05 11.57
C LYS A 597 17.26 -21.61 10.40
N TRP A 598 18.56 -21.68 10.60
CA TRP A 598 19.57 -21.41 9.56
C TRP A 598 20.17 -22.72 9.08
N ARG A 599 20.49 -22.78 7.79
CA ARG A 599 21.27 -23.86 7.19
C ARG A 599 22.32 -23.25 6.27
N ASP A 600 23.56 -23.70 6.40
CA ASP A 600 24.61 -23.37 5.44
C ASP A 600 24.55 -24.34 4.26
N CYS A 601 24.39 -23.80 3.05
CA CYS A 601 24.40 -24.54 1.80
C CYS A 601 25.78 -24.47 1.09
N GLY A 602 26.73 -23.72 1.66
CA GLY A 602 28.07 -23.49 1.12
C GLY A 602 28.05 -22.81 -0.25
N PHE A 603 29.05 -23.12 -1.06
CA PHE A 603 29.14 -22.75 -2.47
C PHE A 603 29.39 -24.03 -3.30
N PRO A 604 29.21 -24.02 -4.63
CA PRO A 604 29.42 -25.21 -5.45
C PRO A 604 30.85 -25.75 -5.32
N TYR A 605 31.00 -26.87 -4.61
CA TYR A 605 32.28 -27.51 -4.32
C TYR A 605 32.67 -28.54 -5.40
N LEU A 606 33.92 -28.48 -5.86
CA LEU A 606 34.57 -29.48 -6.72
C LEU A 606 35.18 -30.60 -5.84
N GLY A 607 34.33 -31.48 -5.32
CA GLY A 607 34.77 -32.72 -4.68
C GLY A 607 34.68 -33.87 -5.65
N ASN A 608 35.81 -34.31 -6.21
CA ASN A 608 35.90 -35.60 -6.89
C ASN A 608 35.27 -36.69 -6.01
N LYS A 609 34.11 -37.23 -6.40
CA LYS A 609 33.69 -38.58 -6.00
C LYS A 609 34.60 -39.58 -6.71
N ILE A 610 35.87 -39.62 -6.32
CA ILE A 610 36.76 -40.74 -6.65
C ILE A 610 36.95 -41.50 -5.35
N ASP A 611 36.23 -42.61 -5.30
CA ASP A 611 36.52 -43.84 -4.58
C ASP A 611 36.98 -43.72 -3.12
N ASN A 612 36.00 -43.81 -2.21
CA ASN A 612 36.20 -44.43 -0.90
C ASN A 612 35.09 -45.48 -0.72
N ASN A 613 35.07 -46.49 -1.60
CA ASN A 613 34.72 -47.80 -1.09
C ASN A 613 35.78 -48.17 -0.04
N GLU A 614 35.33 -48.62 1.12
CA GLU A 614 36.13 -48.99 2.30
C GLU A 614 36.47 -47.84 3.27
N ARG A 615 35.45 -47.40 4.02
CA ARG A 615 35.47 -47.44 5.48
C ARG A 615 34.04 -47.27 6.00
N GLN A 616 33.48 -48.36 6.53
CA GLN A 616 32.31 -48.31 7.39
C GLN A 616 32.60 -47.35 8.55
N VAL A 617 32.00 -46.17 8.51
CA VAL A 617 31.80 -45.34 9.69
C VAL A 617 30.30 -45.04 9.73
N GLU A 618 29.72 -45.43 10.84
CA GLU A 618 28.29 -45.46 11.15
C GLU A 618 27.55 -44.18 10.74
N GLU A 619 26.34 -44.37 10.19
CA GLU A 619 25.31 -43.35 10.06
C GLU A 619 25.06 -42.68 11.42
N LYS A 620 25.71 -41.54 11.66
CA LYS A 620 25.22 -40.56 12.63
C LYS A 620 24.35 -39.55 11.90
N SER A 621 23.09 -39.49 12.34
CA SER A 621 22.09 -38.47 12.05
C SER A 621 22.72 -37.08 11.93
N ARG A 622 22.62 -36.48 10.74
CA ARG A 622 22.94 -35.07 10.48
C ARG A 622 21.86 -34.17 11.12
N ASP A 623 21.88 -34.09 12.44
CA ASP A 623 21.24 -33.00 13.17
C ASP A 623 22.31 -31.93 13.46
N GLU A 624 22.06 -30.75 12.89
CA GLU A 624 22.30 -29.42 13.48
C GLU A 624 23.67 -29.13 14.12
N GLU A 625 24.61 -28.56 13.35
CA GLU A 625 25.60 -27.61 13.90
C GLU A 625 25.79 -26.42 12.96
N ILE A 626 25.36 -25.25 13.43
CA ILE A 626 25.55 -23.93 12.80
C ILE A 626 27.02 -23.57 13.00
N CYS A 627 27.80 -23.52 11.91
CA CYS A 627 29.22 -23.14 11.86
C CYS A 627 30.11 -23.92 12.87
N ILE A 628 30.67 -25.07 12.47
CA ILE A 628 31.67 -25.79 13.28
C ILE A 628 32.98 -24.99 13.35
N ASP A 629 33.55 -25.01 14.56
CA ASP A 629 34.79 -24.40 15.03
C ASP A 629 36.04 -24.70 14.17
N LYS A 630 37.03 -23.83 14.32
CA LYS A 630 38.27 -23.60 13.53
C LYS A 630 39.12 -24.81 13.06
N ASP A 631 38.78 -26.04 13.43
CA ASP A 631 39.54 -27.25 13.08
C ASP A 631 39.10 -27.88 11.74
N PHE A 632 37.87 -27.60 11.27
CA PHE A 632 37.42 -28.00 9.92
C PHE A 632 37.94 -27.05 8.82
N ASP A 633 38.04 -25.75 9.13
CA ASP A 633 38.64 -24.73 8.26
C ASP A 633 40.08 -25.07 7.86
N ALA A 634 40.89 -25.59 8.78
CA ALA A 634 42.28 -25.96 8.48
C ALA A 634 42.41 -27.13 7.46
N SER A 635 41.39 -27.98 7.36
CA SER A 635 41.32 -29.06 6.36
C SER A 635 40.83 -28.55 5.00
N PHE A 636 39.89 -27.59 5.00
CA PHE A 636 39.39 -26.92 3.80
C PHE A 636 40.41 -25.95 3.21
N GLU A 637 41.12 -25.18 4.03
CA GLU A 637 42.22 -24.30 3.62
C GLU A 637 43.33 -25.08 2.90
N LYS A 638 43.68 -26.28 3.40
CA LYS A 638 44.65 -27.18 2.73
C LYS A 638 44.18 -27.73 1.40
N VAL A 639 42.87 -27.86 1.19
CA VAL A 639 42.29 -28.30 -0.10
C VAL A 639 42.09 -27.10 -1.03
N GLU A 640 41.78 -25.93 -0.49
CA GLU A 640 41.65 -24.63 -1.16
C GLU A 640 43.00 -24.17 -1.74
N GLU A 641 44.12 -24.32 -1.00
CA GLU A 641 45.48 -24.09 -1.51
C GLU A 641 45.83 -25.02 -2.68
N ASN A 642 45.39 -26.29 -2.63
CA ASN A 642 45.68 -27.27 -3.68
C ASN A 642 44.83 -27.09 -4.95
N LEU A 643 43.59 -26.60 -4.83
CA LEU A 643 42.71 -26.30 -5.97
C LEU A 643 43.06 -24.95 -6.62
N GLN A 644 43.33 -23.91 -5.83
CA GLN A 644 43.80 -22.60 -6.33
C GLN A 644 45.16 -22.68 -7.03
N ALA A 645 46.00 -23.66 -6.67
CA ALA A 645 47.26 -23.93 -7.36
C ALA A 645 47.07 -24.39 -8.82
N THR A 646 45.91 -24.94 -9.19
CA THR A 646 45.65 -25.45 -10.55
C THR A 646 44.86 -24.49 -11.45
N ASN A 647 44.18 -23.47 -10.91
CA ASN A 647 43.39 -22.54 -11.72
C ASN A 647 43.22 -21.15 -11.06
N LYS A 648 44.28 -20.33 -11.09
CA LYS A 648 44.36 -19.00 -10.42
C LYS A 648 43.24 -17.99 -10.77
N ASN A 649 42.40 -18.27 -11.77
CA ASN A 649 41.35 -17.36 -12.26
C ASN A 649 39.91 -17.81 -11.93
N CYS A 650 39.71 -18.90 -11.18
CA CYS A 650 38.39 -19.46 -10.92
C CYS A 650 38.07 -19.40 -9.41
N ASP A 651 37.18 -18.50 -9.01
CA ASP A 651 36.65 -18.36 -7.65
C ASP A 651 35.20 -18.89 -7.60
N LEU A 652 35.02 -20.01 -6.90
CA LEU A 652 33.73 -20.70 -6.76
C LEU A 652 32.80 -20.04 -5.74
N LYS A 653 33.28 -19.06 -4.97
CA LYS A 653 32.45 -18.35 -3.98
C LYS A 653 31.36 -17.56 -4.68
N VAL A 654 30.22 -17.44 -4.02
CA VAL A 654 29.08 -16.72 -4.56
C VAL A 654 29.32 -15.21 -4.49
N ALA A 655 28.98 -14.52 -5.58
CA ALA A 655 29.02 -13.06 -5.66
C ALA A 655 27.81 -12.46 -4.95
N SER A 656 27.91 -11.19 -4.52
CA SER A 656 26.80 -10.48 -3.85
C SER A 656 25.67 -10.06 -4.81
N THR A 657 25.52 -10.73 -5.95
CA THR A 657 24.48 -10.49 -6.95
C THR A 657 23.19 -11.17 -6.48
N ARG A 658 22.05 -10.48 -6.63
CA ARG A 658 20.76 -11.05 -6.23
C ARG A 658 20.49 -12.35 -7.03
N PRO A 659 20.24 -13.49 -6.36
CA PRO A 659 19.93 -14.74 -7.04
C PRO A 659 18.52 -14.71 -7.63
N ILE A 660 18.28 -15.51 -8.67
CA ILE A 660 16.98 -15.59 -9.34
C ILE A 660 16.36 -16.99 -9.19
N PRO A 661 15.02 -17.09 -9.01
CA PRO A 661 14.35 -18.37 -9.10
C PRO A 661 14.36 -18.82 -10.57
N PHE A 662 14.88 -20.02 -10.86
CA PHE A 662 14.90 -20.54 -12.23
C PHE A 662 13.68 -21.44 -12.50
N ASN A 663 13.28 -22.23 -11.51
CA ASN A 663 12.06 -23.02 -11.53
C ASN A 663 11.44 -23.09 -10.12
N GLU A 664 10.33 -23.81 -9.93
CA GLU A 664 9.72 -24.01 -8.59
C GLU A 664 10.65 -24.71 -7.59
N ASP A 665 11.67 -25.40 -8.09
CA ASP A 665 12.60 -26.23 -7.34
C ASP A 665 14.08 -25.84 -7.56
N SER A 666 14.39 -24.71 -8.21
CA SER A 666 15.77 -24.31 -8.48
C SER A 666 16.05 -22.82 -8.43
N VAL A 667 17.27 -22.48 -8.04
CA VAL A 667 17.77 -21.11 -7.89
C VAL A 667 19.12 -20.98 -8.58
N ILE A 668 19.33 -19.86 -9.29
CA ILE A 668 20.60 -19.54 -9.95
C ILE A 668 21.32 -18.42 -9.18
N PHE A 669 22.59 -18.64 -8.93
CA PHE A 669 23.53 -17.72 -8.31
C PHE A 669 24.63 -17.32 -9.29
N GLU A 670 25.15 -16.11 -9.16
CA GLU A 670 26.38 -15.69 -9.85
C GLU A 670 27.59 -15.96 -8.95
N LEU A 671 28.66 -16.53 -9.51
CA LEU A 671 29.93 -16.76 -8.83
C LEU A 671 30.86 -15.56 -9.01
N ARG A 672 31.85 -15.41 -8.12
CA ARG A 672 32.81 -14.30 -8.15
C ARG A 672 33.68 -14.30 -9.40
N ASP A 673 33.81 -15.44 -10.08
CA ASP A 673 34.48 -15.56 -11.38
C ASP A 673 33.58 -15.35 -12.62
N GLY A 674 32.34 -14.90 -12.40
CA GLY A 674 31.37 -14.59 -13.45
C GLY A 674 30.69 -15.81 -14.08
N ARG A 675 30.95 -17.03 -13.60
CA ARG A 675 30.12 -18.20 -13.93
C ARG A 675 28.81 -18.16 -13.14
N LEU A 676 27.85 -18.99 -13.51
CA LEU A 676 26.60 -19.15 -12.75
C LEU A 676 26.55 -20.55 -12.11
N ALA A 677 25.82 -20.70 -11.02
CA ALA A 677 25.62 -22.00 -10.37
C ALA A 677 24.14 -22.21 -10.04
N GLU A 678 23.66 -23.43 -10.28
CA GLU A 678 22.29 -23.83 -9.97
C GLU A 678 22.26 -24.72 -8.72
N ILE A 679 21.48 -24.33 -7.73
CA ILE A 679 21.07 -25.19 -6.61
C ILE A 679 19.64 -25.67 -6.88
N ARG A 680 19.37 -26.95 -6.59
CA ARG A 680 18.06 -27.56 -6.83
C ARG A 680 17.59 -28.34 -5.63
N ARG A 681 16.28 -28.36 -5.41
CA ARG A 681 15.64 -29.18 -4.38
C ARG A 681 15.62 -30.64 -4.82
N ILE A 682 16.14 -31.52 -3.99
CA ILE A 682 16.11 -32.97 -4.15
C ILE A 682 15.29 -33.55 -2.99
N GLY A 683 14.17 -34.20 -3.33
CA GLY A 683 13.18 -34.66 -2.34
C GLY A 683 12.45 -33.50 -1.66
N ASP A 684 11.95 -33.73 -0.45
CA ASP A 684 11.03 -32.79 0.20
C ASP A 684 11.72 -31.60 0.91
N LYS A 685 13.01 -31.69 1.26
CA LYS A 685 13.66 -30.68 2.12
C LYS A 685 15.15 -30.40 1.85
N ASN A 686 15.81 -31.10 0.93
CA ASN A 686 17.25 -30.94 0.71
C ASN A 686 17.53 -30.13 -0.55
N TRP A 687 18.45 -29.18 -0.44
CA TRP A 687 18.90 -28.33 -1.54
C TRP A 687 20.36 -28.67 -1.83
N GLU A 688 20.66 -29.03 -3.08
CA GLU A 688 21.99 -29.48 -3.49
C GLU A 688 22.46 -28.74 -4.75
N TRP A 689 23.75 -28.44 -4.81
CA TRP A 689 24.38 -27.82 -5.98
C TRP A 689 24.40 -28.81 -7.14
N MET A 690 23.74 -28.46 -8.25
CA MET A 690 23.57 -29.37 -9.39
C MET A 690 24.63 -29.18 -10.46
N ARG A 691 24.92 -27.93 -10.83
CA ARG A 691 25.83 -27.62 -11.94
C ARG A 691 26.32 -26.18 -11.88
N THR A 692 27.46 -25.97 -12.54
CA THR A 692 27.99 -24.64 -12.88
C THR A 692 27.76 -24.41 -14.38
N ILE A 693 27.31 -23.21 -14.75
CA ILE A 693 27.02 -22.79 -16.11
C ILE A 693 28.09 -21.76 -16.51
N GLY A 694 28.84 -22.06 -17.57
CA GLY A 694 29.79 -21.12 -18.16
C GLY A 694 29.07 -19.94 -18.81
N THR A 695 29.58 -18.73 -18.59
CA THR A 695 29.08 -17.51 -19.23
C THR A 695 30.02 -17.07 -20.36
N PRO A 696 29.53 -16.35 -21.39
CA PRO A 696 30.36 -15.92 -22.52
C PRO A 696 31.52 -14.99 -22.15
N THR A 697 31.52 -14.43 -20.94
CA THR A 697 32.53 -13.48 -20.45
C THR A 697 33.45 -14.06 -19.38
N SER A 698 33.19 -15.26 -18.86
CA SER A 698 34.07 -15.85 -17.86
C SER A 698 35.37 -16.35 -18.52
N LEU A 699 36.50 -15.98 -17.93
CA LEU A 699 37.82 -16.48 -18.32
C LEU A 699 38.14 -17.85 -17.70
N CYS A 700 37.31 -18.31 -16.77
CA CYS A 700 37.41 -19.66 -16.24
C CYS A 700 36.90 -20.64 -17.28
N MET A 701 37.79 -21.44 -17.88
CA MET A 701 37.40 -22.42 -18.89
C MET A 701 36.38 -23.40 -18.29
N ALA A 702 35.22 -23.53 -18.96
CA ALA A 702 34.19 -24.49 -18.62
C ALA A 702 34.69 -25.91 -18.89
N ASN A 703 35.41 -26.48 -17.93
CA ASN A 703 35.74 -27.90 -17.92
C ASN A 703 34.62 -28.64 -17.14
N PHE A 704 33.86 -29.47 -17.88
CA PHE A 704 32.95 -30.57 -17.45
C PHE A 704 31.60 -30.12 -16.83
N TRP A 705 30.41 -30.49 -17.33
CA TRP A 705 29.93 -31.78 -17.84
C TRP A 705 29.05 -31.67 -19.10
N THR A 706 29.46 -32.33 -20.18
CA THR A 706 28.53 -33.01 -21.09
C THR A 706 28.21 -34.37 -20.49
N SER A 707 27.09 -34.51 -19.78
CA SER A 707 26.41 -35.80 -19.67
C SER A 707 24.95 -35.62 -20.04
N LEU A 708 24.69 -35.67 -21.34
CA LEU A 708 23.45 -36.18 -21.94
C LEU A 708 23.77 -36.51 -23.40
N ALA A 709 24.67 -37.48 -23.55
CA ALA A 709 24.73 -38.37 -24.70
C ALA A 709 24.77 -39.80 -24.12
N SER A 710 23.62 -40.27 -23.64
CA SER A 710 23.16 -41.65 -23.77
C SER A 710 21.65 -41.68 -23.66
#